data_AF-A0A699Z8R1-F1
#
_entry.id   AF-A0A699Z8R1-F1
#
_cell.length_a   1.000
_cell.length_b   1.000
_cell.length_c   1.000
_cell.angle_alpha   90.00
_cell.angle_beta   90.00
_cell.angle_gamma   90.00
#
_symmetry.space_group_name_H-M   'P 1'
#
loop_
_entity.id
_entity.type
_entity.pdbx_description
1 polymer ?
#
loop_
_entity_poly.entity_id
_entity_poly.type
_entity_poly.pdbx_seq_one_letter_code
_entity_poly.pdbx_strand_id
1 'polypeptide(L)'
;MHVLRKSAAQVAVVDKRLIQGRTQEWNISRGELAALTRAGLLTAEELSSCIASEFNPVRVGFAGGEPIWVNDCLNLGVSPRKLLDLVKEKFVEAGGVLMENVSFKSAEVMPGSGVRLTLNVHAVGQSSAPLSLADVNRPNGLGANSSNNLAPFTPPDSLSSASTSSLDISPASSSNGNGNGSAAAGGDVSNGKVYSATASMSSMDGGEYETLEGLGLRPGRKLLRCRLLMDCMGHYSDIVKQMRGRSKPDGMCLVVGSCAEGFPTQNNSFGDLLYTIDNARDDIQMFWEAFPAEGGAARTTYMFAYSDAEPQRPSFEALLDRYFEGLHAYQGISAHDLRFKRVLFGGFPCWNNGPLQPQWDHIIQVGDASATQSPLSFGGFGAMLRHLTRLTEGLDDALRCGALSRSELACLHPYQPSLAASWLFQRSMSVGPWFQFPSDHVNQVLACNFGVMKVLGDKVLRPFLQDTIQFLPLTLSMTGMMFANPLAISRVLLQVGPNTLGGWFVHYLALFTYTAMHWLLTPLRKAVREAAGVERNVLPAGTRPPLSGVPLTSSKGRSRSSFWLRRLFDTWEYGSGLDHEYHPSELPPQPPPVTSFDQARQAVSAAGAPQPALAAVGGKLAEAGASDPTAAPPTAPGYAKSSMMGAAAHPNRQ
;
A
#
# COMPACT_ATOMS: atom_id res chain seq x y z
N MET A 1 -7.73 14.60 6.14
CA MET A 1 -8.79 15.26 6.92
C MET A 1 -8.24 16.33 7.86
N HIS A 2 -7.39 15.98 8.84
CA HIS A 2 -6.84 16.95 9.79
C HIS A 2 -6.14 18.16 9.14
N VAL A 3 -5.31 17.94 8.11
CA VAL A 3 -4.69 19.04 7.35
C VAL A 3 -5.73 20.00 6.74
N LEU A 4 -6.82 19.47 6.16
CA LEU A 4 -7.88 20.30 5.57
C LEU A 4 -8.66 21.09 6.64
N ARG A 5 -8.79 20.53 7.84
CA ARG A 5 -9.44 21.26 8.95
C ARG A 5 -8.60 22.47 9.37
N LYS A 6 -7.27 22.32 9.39
CA LYS A 6 -6.32 23.41 9.65
C LYS A 6 -6.37 24.49 8.57
N SER A 7 -6.75 24.17 7.33
CA SER A 7 -6.90 25.14 6.24
C SER A 7 -8.27 25.86 6.20
N ALA A 8 -9.02 25.83 7.31
CA ALA A 8 -10.31 26.49 7.56
C ALA A 8 -11.55 25.86 6.89
N ALA A 9 -11.47 24.62 6.39
CA ALA A 9 -12.66 23.88 5.99
C ALA A 9 -13.41 23.31 7.20
N GLN A 10 -14.74 23.32 7.19
CA GLN A 10 -15.51 22.47 8.12
C GLN A 10 -15.41 21.02 7.64
N VAL A 11 -14.92 20.14 8.51
CA VAL A 11 -14.65 18.74 8.18
C VAL A 11 -15.34 17.84 9.19
N ALA A 12 -16.11 16.88 8.68
CA ALA A 12 -16.68 15.78 9.45
C ALA A 12 -16.11 14.46 8.92
N VAL A 13 -15.76 13.55 9.83
CA VAL A 13 -15.39 12.17 9.51
C VAL A 13 -16.51 11.26 9.96
N VAL A 14 -17.04 10.47 9.03
CA VAL A 14 -18.11 9.50 9.28
C VAL A 14 -17.51 8.10 9.19
N ASP A 15 -17.66 7.31 10.24
CA ASP A 15 -17.25 5.91 10.23
C ASP A 15 -18.36 5.03 10.81
N LYS A 16 -18.57 3.86 10.20
CA LYS A 16 -19.54 2.88 10.68
C LYS A 16 -19.17 2.28 12.04
N ARG A 17 -17.96 2.56 12.54
CA ARG A 17 -17.37 2.07 13.79
C ARG A 17 -16.74 3.21 14.59
N LEU A 18 -16.12 2.84 15.71
CA LEU A 18 -15.13 3.66 16.39
C LEU A 18 -13.88 3.83 15.50
N ILE A 19 -13.43 5.06 15.35
CA ILE A 19 -12.18 5.43 14.69
C ILE A 19 -11.06 5.17 15.69
N GLN A 20 -10.44 4.00 15.53
CA GLN A 20 -9.38 3.54 16.41
C GLN A 20 -8.41 2.66 15.63
N GLY A 21 -7.11 2.83 15.91
CA GLY A 21 -6.06 2.04 15.29
C GLY A 21 -6.06 0.56 15.70
N ARG A 22 -5.53 -0.27 14.81
CA ARG A 22 -5.33 -1.71 15.06
C ARG A 22 -4.18 -1.90 16.06
N THR A 23 -4.13 -3.11 16.65
CA THR A 23 -2.98 -3.56 17.46
C THR A 23 -1.79 -3.99 16.59
N GLN A 24 -2.02 -4.22 15.30
CA GLN A 24 -0.98 -4.53 14.31
C GLN A 24 -0.14 -3.29 14.03
N GLU A 25 1.18 -3.39 14.10
CA GLU A 25 2.08 -2.33 13.65
C GLU A 25 2.03 -2.17 12.12
N TRP A 26 2.29 -0.96 11.65
CA TRP A 26 2.53 -0.68 10.24
C TRP A 26 4.01 -0.48 10.01
N ASN A 27 4.58 -1.29 9.11
CA ASN A 27 5.98 -1.17 8.72
C ASN A 27 6.15 -0.06 7.68
N ILE A 28 7.12 0.83 7.91
CA ILE A 28 7.40 1.98 7.02
C ILE A 28 8.86 2.44 7.17
N SER A 29 9.40 3.10 6.14
CA SER A 29 10.70 3.77 6.24
C SER A 29 10.59 5.14 6.92
N ARG A 30 11.64 5.55 7.65
CA ARG A 30 11.71 6.85 8.34
C ARG A 30 11.43 8.05 7.42
N GLY A 31 12.00 8.04 6.21
CA GLY A 31 11.84 9.13 5.23
C GLY A 31 10.40 9.33 4.75
N GLU A 32 9.62 8.25 4.61
CA GLU A 32 8.20 8.31 4.27
C GLU A 32 7.37 8.79 5.47
N LEU A 33 7.70 8.28 6.67
CA LEU A 33 7.02 8.65 7.90
C LEU A 33 7.16 10.15 8.23
N ALA A 34 8.29 10.76 7.86
CA ALA A 34 8.52 12.20 7.95
C ALA A 34 7.53 13.05 7.12
N ALA A 35 6.73 12.46 6.23
CA ALA A 35 5.63 13.17 5.57
C ALA A 35 4.61 13.73 6.58
N LEU A 36 4.41 13.05 7.73
CA LEU A 36 3.50 13.51 8.79
C LEU A 36 3.99 14.80 9.45
N THR A 37 5.29 14.93 9.71
CA THR A 37 5.89 16.16 10.27
C THR A 37 5.95 17.26 9.22
N ARG A 38 6.32 16.95 7.97
CA ARG A 38 6.31 17.91 6.86
C ARG A 38 4.91 18.49 6.60
N ALA A 39 3.86 17.69 6.78
CA ALA A 39 2.47 18.14 6.68
C ALA A 39 1.96 18.89 7.93
N GLY A 40 2.81 19.06 8.96
CA GLY A 40 2.46 19.70 10.23
C GLY A 40 1.39 18.95 11.01
N LEU A 41 1.27 17.62 10.82
CA LEU A 41 0.31 16.78 11.56
C LEU A 41 0.82 16.43 12.96
N LEU A 42 2.12 16.13 13.06
CA LEU A 42 2.78 15.73 14.30
C LEU A 42 4.11 16.48 14.47
N THR A 43 4.54 16.69 15.71
CA THR A 43 5.93 17.09 16.01
C THR A 43 6.89 15.91 15.84
N ALA A 44 8.20 16.18 15.89
CA ALA A 44 9.20 15.11 15.86
C ALA A 44 9.10 14.20 17.10
N GLU A 45 8.81 14.75 18.29
CA GLU A 45 8.63 13.94 19.50
C GLU A 45 7.36 13.07 19.41
N GLU A 46 6.25 13.63 18.95
CA GLU A 46 5.00 12.91 18.77
C GLU A 46 5.15 11.78 17.75
N LEU A 47 5.82 12.04 16.62
CA LEU A 47 6.11 11.03 15.62
C LEU A 47 6.96 9.89 16.22
N SER A 48 7.98 10.24 16.99
CA SER A 48 8.87 9.27 17.64
C SER A 48 8.11 8.42 18.66
N SER A 49 7.16 8.99 19.40
CA SER A 49 6.31 8.27 20.36
C SER A 49 5.39 7.21 19.72
N CYS A 50 5.12 7.36 18.42
CA CYS A 50 4.32 6.42 17.64
C CYS A 50 5.13 5.21 17.13
N ILE A 51 6.46 5.31 17.11
CA ILE A 51 7.33 4.21 16.70
C ILE A 51 7.41 3.21 17.86
N ALA A 52 6.94 1.99 17.62
CA ALA A 52 6.96 0.89 18.59
C ALA A 52 8.19 0.00 18.43
N SER A 53 8.67 -0.16 17.19
CA SER A 53 9.82 -1.01 16.87
C SER A 53 10.71 -0.31 15.83
N GLU A 54 12.02 -0.42 15.99
CA GLU A 54 13.00 -0.03 14.98
C GLU A 54 14.06 -1.12 14.91
N PHE A 55 14.33 -1.61 13.71
CA PHE A 55 15.24 -2.73 13.50
C PHE A 55 16.01 -2.53 12.21
N ASN A 56 17.25 -2.97 12.20
CA ASN A 56 18.09 -3.07 11.01
C ASN A 56 19.05 -4.24 11.26
N PRO A 57 19.47 -4.98 10.22
CA PRO A 57 19.11 -4.79 8.81
C PRO A 57 17.75 -5.43 8.44
N VAL A 58 17.39 -5.33 7.16
CA VAL A 58 16.25 -6.01 6.53
C VAL A 58 16.75 -6.89 5.39
N ARG A 59 16.20 -8.09 5.29
CA ARG A 59 16.63 -9.15 4.38
C ARG A 59 15.66 -9.31 3.23
N VAL A 60 16.22 -9.55 2.05
CA VAL A 60 15.52 -10.05 0.86
C VAL A 60 16.24 -11.33 0.40
N GLY A 61 15.51 -12.36 0.02
CA GLY A 61 16.14 -13.60 -0.41
C GLY A 61 15.19 -14.55 -1.11
N PHE A 62 15.74 -15.44 -1.94
CA PHE A 62 14.95 -16.39 -2.70
C PHE A 62 15.57 -17.77 -2.55
N ALA A 63 14.74 -18.82 -2.57
CA ALA A 63 15.19 -20.19 -2.45
C ALA A 63 16.28 -20.49 -3.48
N GLY A 64 17.41 -21.06 -3.03
CA GLY A 64 18.59 -21.34 -3.86
C GLY A 64 19.53 -20.14 -4.11
N GLY A 65 19.18 -18.93 -3.69
CA GLY A 65 20.02 -17.73 -3.82
C GLY A 65 20.61 -17.23 -2.49
N GLU A 66 21.60 -16.35 -2.60
CA GLU A 66 22.19 -15.62 -1.46
C GLU A 66 21.29 -14.44 -1.03
N PRO A 67 21.12 -14.21 0.27
CA PRO A 67 20.34 -13.09 0.76
C PRO A 67 21.02 -11.74 0.49
N ILE A 68 20.19 -10.72 0.37
CA ILE A 68 20.58 -9.33 0.26
C ILE A 68 20.11 -8.60 1.50
N TRP A 69 21.01 -7.82 2.09
CA TRP A 69 20.75 -7.07 3.30
C TRP A 69 20.74 -5.59 2.95
N VAL A 70 19.67 -4.92 3.38
CA VAL A 70 19.45 -3.49 3.21
C VAL A 70 19.15 -2.87 4.56
N ASN A 71 19.33 -1.55 4.67
CA ASN A 71 18.95 -0.79 5.83
C ASN A 71 17.87 0.22 5.45
N ASP A 72 17.06 0.64 6.42
CA ASP A 72 16.11 1.75 6.29
C ASP A 72 14.97 1.52 5.28
N CYS A 73 14.64 0.26 5.01
CA CYS A 73 13.53 -0.17 4.16
C CYS A 73 12.48 -0.89 5.03
N LEU A 74 11.29 -0.27 5.24
CA LEU A 74 10.23 -0.80 6.11
C LEU A 74 10.68 -1.16 7.55
N ASN A 75 11.72 -0.47 8.01
CA ASN A 75 12.49 -0.80 9.19
C ASN A 75 11.89 -0.27 10.51
N LEU A 76 10.81 0.51 10.43
CA LEU A 76 10.08 1.03 11.58
C LEU A 76 8.71 0.36 11.67
N GLY A 77 8.40 -0.19 12.85
CA GLY A 77 7.04 -0.58 13.23
C GLY A 77 6.35 0.59 13.93
N VAL A 78 5.33 1.16 13.29
CA VAL A 78 4.52 2.27 13.82
C VAL A 78 3.24 1.74 14.43
N SER A 79 2.90 2.19 15.66
CA SER A 79 1.64 1.86 16.33
C SER A 79 0.48 2.65 15.72
N PRO A 80 -0.47 2.00 15.01
CA PRO A 80 -1.60 2.72 14.43
C PRO A 80 -2.53 3.27 15.49
N ARG A 81 -2.62 2.61 16.66
CA ARG A 81 -3.43 3.08 17.78
C ARG A 81 -2.93 4.44 18.27
N LYS A 82 -1.67 4.53 18.70
CA LYS A 82 -1.07 5.79 19.16
C LYS A 82 -1.15 6.87 18.08
N LEU A 83 -0.80 6.52 16.83
CA LEU A 83 -0.84 7.45 15.72
C LEU A 83 -2.26 8.01 15.47
N LEU A 84 -3.26 7.13 15.40
CA LEU A 84 -4.65 7.57 15.17
C LEU A 84 -5.21 8.34 16.35
N ASP A 85 -4.91 7.94 17.59
CA ASP A 85 -5.38 8.63 18.79
C ASP A 85 -4.84 10.07 18.83
N LEU A 86 -3.54 10.27 18.60
CA LEU A 86 -2.94 11.62 18.52
C LEU A 86 -3.52 12.47 17.38
N VAL A 87 -3.66 11.89 16.18
CA VAL A 87 -4.23 12.63 15.03
C VAL A 87 -5.71 12.93 15.25
N LYS A 88 -6.45 12.04 15.92
CA LYS A 88 -7.86 12.20 16.28
C LYS A 88 -8.05 13.33 17.29
N GLU A 89 -7.26 13.34 18.37
CA GLU A 89 -7.26 14.41 19.37
C GLU A 89 -7.02 15.77 18.72
N LYS A 90 -5.92 15.91 17.97
CA LYS A 90 -5.60 17.15 17.26
C LYS A 90 -6.68 17.55 16.26
N PHE A 91 -7.35 16.60 15.61
CA PHE A 91 -8.45 16.87 14.70
C PHE A 91 -9.66 17.47 15.41
N VAL A 92 -10.03 16.92 16.58
CA VAL A 92 -11.13 17.43 17.40
C VAL A 92 -10.78 18.80 17.99
N GLU A 93 -9.55 18.98 18.51
CA GLU A 93 -9.06 20.28 19.00
C GLU A 93 -9.09 21.37 17.93
N ALA A 94 -8.82 21.00 16.67
CA ALA A 94 -8.95 21.89 15.53
C ALA A 94 -10.41 22.16 15.14
N GLY A 95 -11.40 21.66 15.88
CA GLY A 95 -12.83 21.79 15.65
C GLY A 95 -13.35 20.88 14.53
N GLY A 96 -12.72 19.73 14.31
CA GLY A 96 -13.21 18.68 13.42
C GLY A 96 -14.29 17.83 14.10
N VAL A 97 -15.26 17.35 13.32
CA VAL A 97 -16.39 16.55 13.85
C VAL A 97 -16.18 15.07 13.56
N LEU A 98 -16.35 14.23 14.56
CA LEU A 98 -16.30 12.77 14.42
C LEU A 98 -17.69 12.17 14.59
N MET A 99 -18.14 11.39 13.62
CA MET A 99 -19.42 10.69 13.62
C MET A 99 -19.15 9.19 13.55
N GLU A 100 -18.87 8.60 14.71
CA GLU A 100 -18.61 7.17 14.89
C GLU A 100 -19.91 6.38 15.01
N ASN A 101 -19.90 5.09 14.65
CA ASN A 101 -21.11 4.25 14.60
C ASN A 101 -22.19 4.81 13.66
N VAL A 102 -21.77 5.49 12.60
CA VAL A 102 -22.64 6.05 11.57
C VAL A 102 -22.29 5.44 10.22
N SER A 103 -23.19 4.65 9.66
CA SER A 103 -22.98 4.02 8.36
C SER A 103 -23.40 4.92 7.21
N PHE A 104 -22.52 5.01 6.21
CA PHE A 104 -22.88 5.51 4.89
C PHE A 104 -23.94 4.62 4.23
N LYS A 105 -24.93 5.21 3.55
CA LYS A 105 -25.95 4.49 2.78
C LYS A 105 -26.01 4.93 1.32
N SER A 106 -25.98 6.23 1.07
CA SER A 106 -25.92 6.75 -0.30
C SER A 106 -25.37 8.17 -0.35
N ALA A 107 -24.87 8.54 -1.52
CA ALA A 107 -24.49 9.90 -1.88
C ALA A 107 -25.22 10.27 -3.17
N GLU A 108 -25.76 11.49 -3.21
CA GLU A 108 -26.43 12.03 -4.38
C GLU A 108 -25.79 13.38 -4.72
N VAL A 109 -25.24 13.49 -5.92
CA VAL A 109 -24.66 14.73 -6.42
C VAL A 109 -25.80 15.69 -6.77
N MET A 110 -25.80 16.84 -6.12
CA MET A 110 -26.74 17.93 -6.33
C MET A 110 -26.07 18.95 -7.26
N PRO A 111 -26.50 19.07 -8.54
CA PRO A 111 -25.85 19.95 -9.50
C PRO A 111 -25.69 21.38 -8.97
N GLY A 112 -24.45 21.89 -8.99
CA GLY A 112 -24.11 23.24 -8.51
C GLY A 112 -24.15 23.45 -6.99
N SER A 113 -24.57 22.45 -6.19
CA SER A 113 -24.76 22.59 -4.73
C SER A 113 -23.88 21.66 -3.88
N GLY A 114 -23.33 20.57 -4.44
CA GLY A 114 -22.47 19.63 -3.72
C GLY A 114 -23.07 18.23 -3.64
N VAL A 115 -22.94 17.56 -2.49
CA VAL A 115 -23.40 16.18 -2.28
C VAL A 115 -24.37 16.11 -1.11
N ARG A 116 -25.49 15.40 -1.29
CA ARG A 116 -26.42 15.00 -0.24
C ARG A 116 -26.11 13.56 0.16
N LEU A 117 -25.77 13.35 1.44
CA LEU A 117 -25.50 12.04 2.01
C LEU A 117 -26.72 11.53 2.75
N THR A 118 -27.06 10.26 2.55
CA THR A 118 -27.91 9.50 3.46
C THR A 118 -27.01 8.67 4.37
N LEU A 119 -27.14 8.88 5.67
CA LEU A 119 -26.42 8.18 6.73
C LEU A 119 -27.41 7.43 7.62
N ASN A 120 -26.94 6.38 8.29
CA ASN A 120 -27.68 5.70 9.34
C ASN A 120 -26.88 5.73 10.64
N VAL A 121 -27.43 6.38 11.65
CA VAL A 121 -26.85 6.42 13.00
C VAL A 121 -27.32 5.19 13.76
N HIS A 122 -26.39 4.36 14.20
CA HIS A 122 -26.71 3.18 15.00
C HIS A 122 -26.79 3.55 16.49
N ALA A 123 -27.66 2.86 17.23
CA ALA A 123 -27.61 2.92 18.69
C ALA A 123 -26.30 2.31 19.18
N VAL A 124 -25.75 2.85 20.28
CA VAL A 124 -24.55 2.30 20.92
C VAL A 124 -24.78 0.82 21.23
N GLY A 125 -23.88 -0.05 20.78
CA GLY A 125 -23.96 -1.51 20.98
C GLY A 125 -24.77 -2.30 19.95
N GLN A 126 -25.48 -1.67 19.00
CA GLN A 126 -26.21 -2.37 17.94
C GLN A 126 -25.43 -2.33 16.61
N SER A 127 -24.56 -3.32 16.37
CA SER A 127 -24.08 -3.58 15.01
C SER A 127 -25.13 -4.40 14.26
N SER A 128 -25.99 -3.74 13.49
CA SER A 128 -27.09 -4.38 12.75
C SER A 128 -26.68 -5.05 11.43
N ALA A 129 -25.41 -4.95 11.03
CA ALA A 129 -24.92 -5.51 9.76
C ALA A 129 -24.04 -6.75 9.99
N PRO A 130 -24.22 -7.82 9.20
CA PRO A 130 -23.30 -8.97 9.22
C PRO A 130 -21.88 -8.53 8.87
N LEU A 131 -20.89 -9.22 9.45
CA LEU A 131 -19.49 -8.88 9.25
C LEU A 131 -19.10 -9.00 7.76
N SER A 132 -18.55 -7.89 7.28
CA SER A 132 -17.73 -7.71 6.08
C SER A 132 -16.58 -8.67 5.87
N LEU A 133 -16.20 -9.01 4.63
CA LEU A 133 -14.78 -9.33 4.35
C LEU A 133 -13.87 -8.16 4.76
N ALA A 134 -14.33 -6.92 4.57
CA ALA A 134 -13.64 -5.72 5.05
C ALA A 134 -13.56 -5.60 6.58
N ASP A 135 -14.31 -6.44 7.30
CA ASP A 135 -14.43 -6.43 8.75
C ASP A 135 -13.54 -7.47 9.44
N VAL A 136 -12.95 -8.37 8.66
CA VAL A 136 -11.97 -9.36 9.11
C VAL A 136 -10.74 -8.64 9.73
N ASN A 137 -10.21 -9.21 10.82
CA ASN A 137 -9.05 -8.69 11.58
C ASN A 137 -9.24 -7.30 12.22
N ARG A 138 -10.47 -6.79 12.36
CA ARG A 138 -10.74 -5.51 13.04
C ARG A 138 -11.38 -5.77 14.40
N PRO A 139 -10.64 -5.70 15.52
CA PRO A 139 -11.19 -5.96 16.86
C PRO A 139 -12.35 -5.01 17.21
N ASN A 140 -12.33 -3.77 16.69
CA ASN A 140 -13.38 -2.76 16.89
C ASN A 140 -14.62 -2.99 15.99
N GLY A 141 -14.63 -4.07 15.19
CA GLY A 141 -15.75 -4.47 14.35
C GLY A 141 -16.76 -5.38 15.05
N LEU A 142 -16.38 -5.96 16.19
CA LEU A 142 -17.31 -6.61 17.09
C LEU A 142 -17.91 -5.50 17.95
N GLY A 143 -19.25 -5.40 18.00
CA GLY A 143 -19.92 -4.41 18.84
C GLY A 143 -19.30 -4.44 20.23
N ALA A 144 -18.97 -3.28 20.76
CA ALA A 144 -18.33 -3.13 22.07
C ALA A 144 -19.27 -3.61 23.19
N ASN A 145 -19.46 -4.93 23.30
CA ASN A 145 -19.73 -5.57 24.57
C ASN A 145 -18.37 -5.75 25.22
N SER A 146 -18.09 -4.86 26.16
CA SER A 146 -16.96 -4.82 27.08
C SER A 146 -16.94 -6.04 28.03
N SER A 147 -17.01 -7.25 27.50
CA SER A 147 -16.92 -8.50 28.27
C SER A 147 -16.29 -9.68 27.53
N ASN A 148 -15.82 -9.55 26.28
CA ASN A 148 -15.05 -10.61 25.62
C ASN A 148 -13.59 -10.61 26.08
N ASN A 149 -13.38 -10.93 27.36
CA ASN A 149 -12.29 -11.83 27.71
C ASN A 149 -12.60 -13.15 26.99
N LEU A 150 -12.07 -13.33 25.78
CA LEU A 150 -11.94 -14.67 25.22
C LEU A 150 -11.11 -15.45 26.25
N ALA A 151 -11.78 -16.33 27.00
CA ALA A 151 -11.08 -17.25 27.89
C ALA A 151 -10.01 -17.98 27.06
N PRO A 152 -8.78 -18.14 27.58
CA PRO A 152 -7.76 -18.89 26.87
C PRO A 152 -8.31 -20.26 26.48
N PHE A 153 -8.19 -20.59 25.20
CA PHE A 153 -8.58 -21.89 24.66
C PHE A 153 -7.94 -22.98 25.51
N THR A 154 -8.78 -23.72 26.23
CA THR A 154 -8.37 -24.90 26.98
C THR A 154 -8.50 -26.07 26.01
N PRO A 155 -7.40 -26.73 25.62
CA PRO A 155 -7.51 -27.90 24.75
C PRO A 155 -8.37 -28.95 25.47
N PRO A 156 -9.27 -29.66 24.77
CA PRO A 156 -10.04 -30.72 25.39
C PRO A 156 -9.08 -31.82 25.86
N ASP A 157 -9.08 -32.05 27.17
CA ASP A 157 -8.42 -33.19 27.77
C ASP A 157 -9.02 -34.48 27.18
N SER A 158 -8.13 -35.37 26.75
CA SER A 158 -8.38 -36.72 26.22
C SER A 158 -9.00 -36.81 24.82
N LEU A 159 -8.12 -37.09 23.86
CA LEU A 159 -8.41 -37.95 22.71
C LEU A 159 -9.00 -39.28 23.23
N SER A 160 -10.31 -39.42 23.18
CA SER A 160 -10.94 -40.73 23.16
C SER A 160 -11.85 -40.85 21.93
N SER A 161 -11.55 -41.89 21.17
CA SER A 161 -12.21 -42.38 19.97
C SER A 161 -13.73 -42.29 19.96
N ALA A 162 -14.33 -41.76 18.88
CA ALA A 162 -15.53 -42.35 18.27
C ALA A 162 -15.86 -41.74 16.89
N SER A 163 -15.66 -42.58 15.87
CA SER A 163 -16.52 -42.81 14.69
C SER A 163 -17.07 -41.65 13.86
N THR A 164 -16.62 -41.66 12.60
CA THR A 164 -17.31 -41.23 11.40
C THR A 164 -18.82 -41.51 11.41
N SER A 165 -19.64 -40.48 11.16
CA SER A 165 -20.95 -40.66 10.54
C SER A 165 -21.19 -39.57 9.49
N SER A 166 -21.31 -40.05 8.26
CA SER A 166 -21.77 -39.34 7.06
C SER A 166 -23.25 -38.96 7.20
N LEU A 167 -23.60 -37.72 6.90
CA LEU A 167 -24.98 -37.37 6.54
C LEU A 167 -25.00 -36.34 5.41
N ASP A 168 -25.61 -36.79 4.31
CA ASP A 168 -25.98 -36.08 3.10
C ASP A 168 -26.82 -34.82 3.35
N ILE A 169 -26.59 -33.79 2.54
CA ILE A 169 -27.58 -32.73 2.31
C ILE A 169 -27.78 -32.57 0.80
N SER A 170 -28.89 -33.10 0.31
CA SER A 170 -29.45 -32.78 -1.02
C SER A 170 -30.17 -31.42 -1.01
N PRO A 171 -30.26 -30.71 -2.16
CA PRO A 171 -30.81 -29.37 -2.22
C PRO A 171 -32.33 -29.41 -2.42
N ALA A 172 -33.08 -28.65 -1.60
CA ALA A 172 -34.50 -28.44 -1.80
C ALA A 172 -34.77 -27.00 -2.25
N SER A 173 -35.27 -26.89 -3.48
CA SER A 173 -35.97 -25.75 -4.05
C SER A 173 -37.35 -25.56 -3.43
N SER A 174 -37.78 -24.33 -3.17
CA SER A 174 -39.21 -24.00 -3.22
C SER A 174 -39.48 -22.52 -3.51
N SER A 175 -40.41 -22.36 -4.43
CA SER A 175 -41.01 -21.21 -5.10
C SER A 175 -41.84 -20.23 -4.25
N ASN A 176 -41.88 -18.98 -4.74
CA ASN A 176 -43.01 -18.05 -4.86
C ASN A 176 -44.17 -18.04 -3.83
N GLY A 177 -44.44 -16.86 -3.30
CA GLY A 177 -45.72 -16.47 -2.69
C GLY A 177 -45.94 -14.97 -2.77
N ASN A 178 -46.77 -14.54 -3.73
CA ASN A 178 -47.20 -13.17 -3.98
C ASN A 178 -48.32 -12.78 -2.99
N GLY A 179 -48.32 -11.56 -2.46
CA GLY A 179 -49.36 -11.08 -1.53
C GLY A 179 -49.47 -9.56 -1.54
N ASN A 180 -50.39 -9.05 -2.37
CA ASN A 180 -50.81 -7.66 -2.45
C ASN A 180 -51.66 -7.27 -1.23
N GLY A 181 -51.44 -6.06 -0.70
CA GLY A 181 -52.30 -5.46 0.33
C GLY A 181 -52.16 -3.93 0.34
N SER A 182 -53.03 -3.27 -0.42
CA SER A 182 -53.23 -1.82 -0.39
C SER A 182 -53.93 -1.39 0.90
N ALA A 183 -53.45 -0.31 1.52
CA ALA A 183 -54.29 0.60 2.31
C ALA A 183 -53.72 2.01 2.21
N ALA A 184 -54.51 2.90 1.62
CA ALA A 184 -54.27 4.33 1.54
C ALA A 184 -54.83 5.04 2.79
N ALA A 185 -54.11 6.03 3.30
CA ALA A 185 -54.67 7.16 4.05
C ALA A 185 -53.72 8.35 3.91
N GLY A 186 -54.23 9.46 3.37
CA GLY A 186 -53.49 10.70 3.12
C GLY A 186 -53.33 11.57 4.36
N GLY A 187 -52.49 12.61 4.23
CA GLY A 187 -52.36 13.64 5.27
C GLY A 187 -51.09 14.49 5.19
N ASP A 188 -51.10 15.46 4.28
CA ASP A 188 -50.65 16.85 4.45
C ASP A 188 -49.16 17.25 4.61
N VAL A 189 -48.98 18.54 4.29
CA VAL A 189 -47.83 19.28 3.78
C VAL A 189 -46.98 19.96 4.87
N SER A 190 -45.72 20.27 4.51
CA SER A 190 -44.79 21.27 5.11
C SER A 190 -44.15 20.94 6.47
N ASN A 191 -42.82 20.91 6.56
CA ASN A 191 -41.98 22.11 6.62
C ASN A 191 -40.50 21.70 6.67
N GLY A 192 -39.69 22.21 5.74
CA GLY A 192 -38.26 22.01 5.73
C GLY A 192 -37.58 22.85 6.79
N LYS A 193 -36.94 22.21 7.78
CA LYS A 193 -35.91 22.85 8.61
C LYS A 193 -34.54 22.32 8.21
N VAL A 194 -33.82 23.16 7.47
CA VAL A 194 -32.36 23.05 7.27
C VAL A 194 -31.71 23.50 8.57
N TYR A 195 -31.06 22.58 9.28
CA TYR A 195 -30.30 22.93 10.48
C TYR A 195 -28.94 23.49 10.05
N SER A 196 -28.75 24.79 10.23
CA SER A 196 -27.44 25.45 10.28
C SER A 196 -26.84 25.16 11.66
N ALA A 197 -25.75 24.40 11.71
CA ALA A 197 -25.03 24.16 12.96
C ALA A 197 -24.10 25.34 13.24
N THR A 198 -24.58 26.28 14.06
CA THR A 198 -23.75 27.23 14.80
C THR A 198 -23.80 26.81 16.26
N ALA A 199 -22.75 26.16 16.75
CA ALA A 199 -22.59 25.84 18.16
C ALA A 199 -21.74 26.94 18.82
N SER A 200 -22.32 27.64 19.80
CA SER A 200 -21.64 28.59 20.67
C SER A 200 -20.99 27.85 21.85
N MET A 201 -19.73 28.17 22.14
CA MET A 201 -18.94 27.62 23.24
C MET A 201 -19.42 28.13 24.61
N SER A 202 -19.43 27.22 25.60
CA SER A 202 -19.21 27.54 27.01
C SER A 202 -18.29 26.47 27.62
N SER A 203 -17.44 26.93 28.55
CA SER A 203 -16.15 26.38 28.99
C SER A 203 -16.18 25.27 30.05
N MET A 204 -15.15 24.40 29.99
CA MET A 204 -14.49 23.57 31.05
C MET A 204 -15.39 22.56 31.79
N ASP A 205 -15.05 21.28 31.95
CA ASP A 205 -13.84 20.62 32.43
C ASP A 205 -13.98 19.09 32.18
N GLY A 206 -12.88 18.33 32.10
CA GLY A 206 -12.88 16.86 32.09
C GLY A 206 -13.02 16.20 30.72
N GLY A 207 -12.07 15.32 30.37
CA GLY A 207 -12.06 14.55 29.14
C GLY A 207 -13.15 13.49 29.08
N GLU A 208 -14.34 13.87 28.61
CA GLU A 208 -15.35 12.96 28.08
C GLU A 208 -15.39 13.09 26.56
N TYR A 209 -15.23 11.98 25.85
CA TYR A 209 -15.52 11.91 24.43
C TYR A 209 -16.99 12.29 24.23
N GLU A 210 -17.28 13.34 23.46
CA GLU A 210 -18.65 13.69 23.10
C GLU A 210 -19.33 12.46 22.47
N THR A 211 -20.26 11.86 23.22
CA THR A 211 -21.09 10.75 22.75
C THR A 211 -22.00 11.26 21.61
N LEU A 212 -22.60 10.34 20.84
CA LEU A 212 -23.59 10.68 19.78
C LEU A 212 -24.70 11.63 20.27
N GLU A 213 -24.95 11.69 21.58
CA GLU A 213 -25.89 12.60 22.24
C GLU A 213 -25.39 14.05 22.29
N GLY A 214 -24.08 14.30 22.47
CA GLY A 214 -23.46 15.63 22.44
C GLY A 214 -23.55 16.32 21.07
N LEU A 215 -23.57 15.53 19.99
CA LEU A 215 -23.84 16.00 18.63
C LEU A 215 -25.35 16.06 18.29
N GLY A 216 -26.23 15.68 19.23
CA GLY A 216 -27.69 15.62 19.03
C GLY A 216 -28.16 14.56 18.03
N LEU A 217 -27.33 13.56 17.70
CA LEU A 217 -27.60 12.58 16.65
C LEU A 217 -28.40 11.38 17.20
N ARG A 218 -29.73 11.54 17.24
CA ARG A 218 -30.64 10.42 17.55
C ARG A 218 -30.47 9.25 16.55
N PRO A 219 -30.56 7.98 16.98
CA PRO A 219 -30.52 6.82 16.09
C PRO A 219 -31.50 6.93 14.92
N GLY A 220 -31.12 6.33 13.80
CA GLY A 220 -31.91 6.28 12.57
C GLY A 220 -31.30 7.08 11.42
N ARG A 221 -32.11 7.27 10.37
CA ARG A 221 -31.69 7.89 9.12
C ARG A 221 -31.39 9.38 9.32
N LYS A 222 -30.22 9.83 8.84
CA LYS A 222 -29.81 11.23 8.82
C LYS A 222 -29.46 11.67 7.41
N LEU A 223 -29.71 12.94 7.11
CA LEU A 223 -29.31 13.58 5.87
C LEU A 223 -28.26 14.64 6.17
N LEU A 224 -27.13 14.59 5.46
CA LEU A 224 -26.06 15.58 5.57
C LEU A 224 -25.79 16.17 4.19
N ARG A 225 -25.36 17.44 4.14
CA ARG A 225 -24.91 18.09 2.90
C ARG A 225 -23.46 18.50 3.06
N CYS A 226 -22.66 18.26 2.02
CA CYS A 226 -21.28 18.73 1.97
C CYS A 226 -20.93 19.23 0.57
N ARG A 227 -19.87 20.05 0.47
CA ARG A 227 -19.35 20.54 -0.82
C ARG A 227 -18.49 19.49 -1.53
N LEU A 228 -17.88 18.59 -0.79
CA LEU A 228 -17.00 17.54 -1.27
C LEU A 228 -17.15 16.33 -0.37
N LEU A 229 -17.37 15.16 -0.96
CA LEU A 229 -17.29 13.86 -0.31
C LEU A 229 -15.96 13.21 -0.66
N MET A 230 -15.20 12.82 0.37
CA MET A 230 -13.99 12.04 0.21
C MET A 230 -14.28 10.60 0.64
N ASP A 231 -14.21 9.67 -0.29
CA ASP A 231 -14.36 8.24 -0.02
C ASP A 231 -13.04 7.65 0.48
N CYS A 232 -12.99 7.36 1.77
CA CYS A 232 -11.86 6.73 2.46
C CYS A 232 -12.21 5.30 2.95
N MET A 233 -13.23 4.64 2.39
CA MET A 233 -13.73 3.34 2.90
C MET A 233 -12.87 2.13 2.43
N GLY A 234 -11.87 2.37 1.59
CA GLY A 234 -10.92 1.37 1.08
C GLY A 234 -11.43 0.57 -0.12
N HIS A 235 -10.77 -0.54 -0.45
CA HIS A 235 -11.09 -1.37 -1.64
C HIS A 235 -12.54 -1.84 -1.72
N TYR A 236 -13.16 -2.07 -0.56
CA TYR A 236 -14.52 -2.58 -0.45
C TYR A 236 -15.56 -1.47 -0.23
N SER A 237 -15.19 -0.21 -0.51
CA SER A 237 -16.11 0.93 -0.54
C SER A 237 -17.33 0.63 -1.42
N ASP A 238 -18.52 0.97 -0.95
CA ASP A 238 -19.74 0.82 -1.76
C ASP A 238 -19.74 1.77 -2.97
N ILE A 239 -19.08 2.92 -2.88
CA ILE A 239 -18.87 3.84 -4.01
C ILE A 239 -17.92 3.21 -5.03
N VAL A 240 -16.80 2.64 -4.58
CA VAL A 240 -15.84 1.96 -5.47
C VAL A 240 -16.48 0.74 -6.14
N LYS A 241 -17.28 -0.04 -5.42
CA LYS A 241 -18.06 -1.15 -6.00
C LYS A 241 -19.01 -0.65 -7.09
N GLN A 242 -19.69 0.48 -6.88
CA GLN A 242 -20.54 1.09 -7.90
C GLN A 242 -19.72 1.55 -9.12
N MET A 243 -18.55 2.16 -8.91
CA MET A 243 -17.66 2.59 -10.00
C MET A 243 -17.15 1.42 -10.84
N ARG A 244 -16.83 0.31 -10.20
CA ARG A 244 -16.26 -0.88 -10.85
C ARG A 244 -17.32 -1.86 -11.36
N GLY A 245 -18.56 -1.76 -10.88
CA GLY A 245 -19.67 -2.63 -11.26
C GLY A 245 -19.34 -4.11 -11.02
N ARG A 246 -19.48 -4.94 -12.06
CA ARG A 246 -19.15 -6.37 -12.04
C ARG A 246 -17.73 -6.68 -12.51
N SER A 247 -16.87 -5.68 -12.63
CA SER A 247 -15.49 -5.88 -13.09
C SER A 247 -14.75 -6.78 -12.11
N LYS A 248 -14.04 -7.77 -12.65
CA LYS A 248 -13.12 -8.64 -11.90
C LYS A 248 -11.79 -7.88 -11.72
N PRO A 249 -11.15 -7.93 -10.54
CA PRO A 249 -9.80 -7.39 -10.39
C PRO A 249 -8.81 -8.13 -11.28
N ASP A 250 -7.82 -7.42 -11.79
CA ASP A 250 -6.80 -7.98 -12.70
C ASP A 250 -5.88 -8.97 -11.97
N GLY A 251 -5.78 -8.86 -10.65
CA GLY A 251 -5.01 -9.76 -9.79
C GLY A 251 -5.45 -9.65 -8.34
N MET A 252 -4.90 -10.54 -7.51
CA MET A 252 -5.09 -10.57 -6.07
C MET A 252 -3.74 -10.76 -5.38
N CYS A 253 -3.58 -10.14 -4.22
CA CYS A 253 -2.63 -10.61 -3.22
C CYS A 253 -3.37 -11.27 -2.08
N LEU A 254 -3.06 -12.55 -1.87
CA LEU A 254 -3.62 -13.37 -0.80
C LEU A 254 -2.60 -13.41 0.33
N VAL A 255 -3.00 -13.04 1.53
CA VAL A 255 -2.11 -12.95 2.70
C VAL A 255 -2.72 -13.73 3.85
N VAL A 256 -1.89 -14.51 4.53
CA VAL A 256 -2.16 -15.13 5.83
C VAL A 256 -0.98 -14.84 6.76
N GLY A 257 -1.18 -14.92 8.06
CA GLY A 257 -0.07 -14.68 8.98
C GLY A 257 -0.46 -14.67 10.44
N SER A 258 0.52 -14.38 11.28
CA SER A 258 0.33 -14.27 12.72
C SER A 258 1.24 -13.23 13.35
N CYS A 259 0.92 -12.84 14.58
CA CYS A 259 1.85 -12.19 15.49
C CYS A 259 1.98 -13.07 16.72
N ALA A 260 3.22 -13.40 17.10
CA ALA A 260 3.50 -14.28 18.22
C ALA A 260 4.73 -13.82 19.00
N GLU A 261 4.83 -14.30 20.23
CA GLU A 261 6.01 -14.18 21.10
C GLU A 261 6.71 -15.54 21.22
N GLY A 262 7.91 -15.55 21.82
CA GLY A 262 8.71 -16.78 22.01
C GLY A 262 9.86 -16.93 21.02
N PHE A 263 10.02 -15.97 20.09
CA PHE A 263 11.15 -15.96 19.17
C PHE A 263 12.48 -15.71 19.90
N PRO A 264 13.55 -16.47 19.58
CA PRO A 264 14.89 -16.16 20.08
C PRO A 264 15.29 -14.74 19.69
N THR A 265 15.87 -13.97 20.62
CA THR A 265 16.22 -12.56 20.41
C THR A 265 17.08 -12.34 19.16
N GLN A 266 17.99 -13.27 18.86
CA GLN A 266 18.85 -13.23 17.68
C GLN A 266 18.03 -13.31 16.37
N ASN A 267 16.99 -14.14 16.33
CA ASN A 267 16.12 -14.34 15.17
C ASN A 267 15.04 -13.26 15.04
N ASN A 268 14.86 -12.42 16.07
CA ASN A 268 13.91 -11.30 16.07
C ASN A 268 14.60 -9.93 16.06
N SER A 269 15.83 -9.87 15.54
CA SER A 269 16.63 -8.64 15.45
C SER A 269 16.57 -7.96 14.08
N PHE A 270 16.05 -8.64 13.06
CA PHE A 270 16.01 -8.18 11.68
C PHE A 270 14.64 -8.45 11.02
N GLY A 271 14.35 -7.72 9.94
CA GLY A 271 13.15 -7.92 9.13
C GLY A 271 13.40 -8.76 7.88
N ASP A 272 12.39 -9.43 7.36
CA ASP A 272 12.33 -10.03 6.04
C ASP A 272 11.29 -9.28 5.22
N LEU A 273 11.71 -8.68 4.10
CA LEU A 273 10.84 -7.88 3.23
C LEU A 273 10.18 -8.71 2.13
N LEU A 274 10.97 -9.59 1.51
CA LEU A 274 10.50 -10.48 0.46
C LEU A 274 11.39 -11.73 0.47
N TYR A 275 10.87 -12.83 1.00
CA TYR A 275 11.62 -14.06 1.19
C TYR A 275 10.90 -15.29 0.61
N THR A 276 11.64 -16.24 0.02
CA THR A 276 11.09 -17.57 -0.31
C THR A 276 11.96 -18.68 0.27
N ILE A 277 11.32 -19.72 0.80
CA ILE A 277 11.99 -20.94 1.29
C ILE A 277 11.76 -22.14 0.36
N ASP A 278 10.75 -22.06 -0.50
CA ASP A 278 10.29 -23.12 -1.38
C ASP A 278 10.05 -22.61 -2.81
N ASN A 279 10.00 -23.56 -3.73
CA ASN A 279 9.56 -23.37 -5.11
C ASN A 279 8.04 -23.35 -5.18
N ALA A 280 7.49 -22.84 -6.28
CA ALA A 280 6.05 -22.82 -6.52
C ALA A 280 5.44 -24.23 -6.45
N ARG A 281 4.26 -24.33 -5.84
CA ARG A 281 3.43 -25.55 -5.74
C ARG A 281 1.97 -25.16 -5.92
N ASP A 282 1.18 -26.02 -6.55
CA ASP A 282 -0.26 -25.80 -6.82
C ASP A 282 -0.52 -24.48 -7.57
N ASP A 283 0.32 -24.21 -8.57
CA ASP A 283 0.29 -22.98 -9.39
C ASP A 283 0.37 -21.68 -8.58
N ILE A 284 1.05 -21.72 -7.42
CA ILE A 284 1.29 -20.54 -6.58
C ILE A 284 2.73 -20.54 -6.04
N GLN A 285 3.39 -19.38 -6.16
CA GLN A 285 4.61 -19.07 -5.42
C GLN A 285 4.25 -18.39 -4.10
N MET A 286 4.69 -18.97 -2.99
CA MET A 286 4.55 -18.37 -1.67
C MET A 286 5.77 -17.49 -1.37
N PHE A 287 5.49 -16.36 -0.74
CA PHE A 287 6.45 -15.40 -0.23
C PHE A 287 6.24 -15.24 1.27
N TRP A 288 7.31 -14.92 1.98
CA TRP A 288 7.34 -14.66 3.40
C TRP A 288 7.81 -13.23 3.66
N GLU A 289 7.19 -12.61 4.65
CA GLU A 289 7.55 -11.30 5.16
C GLU A 289 7.46 -11.37 6.69
N ALA A 290 8.44 -10.83 7.41
CA ALA A 290 8.42 -10.87 8.86
C ALA A 290 9.15 -9.69 9.49
N PHE A 291 8.57 -9.13 10.54
CA PHE A 291 9.13 -7.95 11.21
C PHE A 291 9.09 -8.12 12.73
N PRO A 292 10.16 -7.70 13.44
CA PRO A 292 10.08 -7.48 14.88
C PRO A 292 8.93 -6.51 15.20
N ALA A 293 8.20 -6.83 16.25
CA ALA A 293 7.05 -6.07 16.74
C ALA A 293 7.14 -5.91 18.26
N GLU A 294 6.40 -4.96 18.81
CA GLU A 294 6.34 -4.64 20.23
C GLU A 294 7.74 -4.43 20.84
N GLY A 295 8.60 -3.69 20.13
CA GLY A 295 9.97 -3.43 20.59
C GLY A 295 10.87 -4.68 20.57
N GLY A 296 10.52 -5.70 19.77
CA GLY A 296 11.24 -6.96 19.66
C GLY A 296 10.74 -8.07 20.59
N ALA A 297 9.71 -7.82 21.41
CA ALA A 297 9.08 -8.85 22.24
C ALA A 297 8.24 -9.85 21.43
N ALA A 298 7.70 -9.41 20.30
CA ALA A 298 6.91 -10.22 19.38
C ALA A 298 7.49 -10.15 17.96
N ARG A 299 7.04 -11.06 17.09
CA ARG A 299 7.33 -11.02 15.65
C ARG A 299 6.03 -11.16 14.88
N THR A 300 5.81 -10.24 13.94
CA THR A 300 4.71 -10.40 12.97
C THR A 300 5.25 -11.10 11.75
N THR A 301 4.60 -12.19 11.34
CA THR A 301 5.01 -13.03 10.21
C THR A 301 3.84 -13.22 9.26
N TYR A 302 4.05 -12.92 7.99
CA TYR A 302 3.11 -13.11 6.91
C TYR A 302 3.64 -14.13 5.91
N MET A 303 2.71 -14.89 5.33
CA MET A 303 2.91 -15.62 4.08
C MET A 303 1.89 -15.10 3.07
N PHE A 304 2.35 -14.80 1.86
CA PHE A 304 1.49 -14.24 0.83
C PHE A 304 1.82 -14.75 -0.57
N ALA A 305 0.87 -14.55 -1.48
CA ALA A 305 1.00 -14.92 -2.88
C ALA A 305 0.35 -13.90 -3.80
N TYR A 306 1.04 -13.58 -4.91
CA TYR A 306 0.43 -12.91 -6.04
C TYR A 306 -0.31 -13.92 -6.90
N SER A 307 -1.60 -13.69 -7.13
CA SER A 307 -2.46 -14.59 -7.89
C SER A 307 -3.36 -13.82 -8.85
N ASP A 308 -4.04 -14.55 -9.73
CA ASP A 308 -5.23 -14.04 -10.40
C ASP A 308 -6.44 -14.11 -9.44
N ALA A 309 -7.58 -13.58 -9.88
CA ALA A 309 -8.81 -13.62 -9.11
C ALA A 309 -9.70 -14.82 -9.51
N GLU A 310 -9.12 -15.97 -9.86
CA GLU A 310 -9.90 -17.17 -10.21
C GLU A 310 -10.45 -17.90 -8.97
N PRO A 311 -11.72 -18.35 -8.97
CA PRO A 311 -12.33 -19.03 -7.82
C PRO A 311 -11.66 -20.36 -7.43
N GLN A 312 -10.88 -20.98 -8.33
CA GLN A 312 -10.19 -22.25 -8.09
C GLN A 312 -8.91 -22.09 -7.26
N ARG A 313 -8.48 -20.85 -6.97
CA ARG A 313 -7.33 -20.60 -6.11
C ARG A 313 -7.60 -21.07 -4.68
N PRO A 314 -6.55 -21.47 -3.92
CA PRO A 314 -6.72 -22.01 -2.57
C PRO A 314 -7.52 -21.09 -1.65
N SER A 315 -8.33 -21.70 -0.78
CA SER A 315 -9.05 -20.99 0.27
C SER A 315 -8.08 -20.41 1.30
N PHE A 316 -8.53 -19.40 2.06
CA PHE A 316 -7.73 -18.89 3.18
C PHE A 316 -7.45 -19.94 4.26
N GLU A 317 -8.31 -20.94 4.40
CA GLU A 317 -8.09 -22.09 5.28
C GLU A 317 -6.89 -22.91 4.80
N ALA A 318 -6.87 -23.33 3.53
CA ALA A 318 -5.73 -24.05 2.95
C ALA A 318 -4.43 -23.23 2.98
N LEU A 319 -4.52 -21.90 2.81
CA LEU A 319 -3.36 -21.01 2.95
C LEU A 319 -2.87 -20.94 4.40
N LEU A 320 -3.76 -20.96 5.39
CA LEU A 320 -3.39 -21.01 6.80
C LEU A 320 -2.74 -22.34 7.18
N ASP A 321 -3.22 -23.47 6.66
CA ASP A 321 -2.58 -24.77 6.86
C ASP A 321 -1.14 -24.73 6.33
N ARG A 322 -0.96 -24.27 5.09
CA ARG A 322 0.37 -24.11 4.48
C ARG A 322 1.26 -23.13 5.24
N TYR A 323 0.68 -22.09 5.84
CA TYR A 323 1.42 -21.16 6.71
C TYR A 323 1.99 -21.89 7.94
N PHE A 324 1.16 -22.66 8.66
CA PHE A 324 1.62 -23.35 9.86
C PHE A 324 2.59 -24.50 9.54
N GLU A 325 2.41 -25.20 8.41
CA GLU A 325 3.36 -26.19 7.90
C GLU A 325 4.75 -25.57 7.62
N GLY A 326 4.78 -24.41 6.96
CA GLY A 326 6.02 -23.73 6.58
C GLY A 326 6.68 -22.92 7.70
N LEU A 327 5.93 -22.54 8.75
CA LEU A 327 6.37 -21.62 9.78
C LEU A 327 7.65 -22.09 10.49
N HIS A 328 7.73 -23.38 10.83
CA HIS A 328 8.91 -23.96 11.46
C HIS A 328 10.15 -23.88 10.56
N ALA A 329 10.00 -24.23 9.29
CA ALA A 329 11.10 -24.17 8.32
C ALA A 329 11.53 -22.73 8.02
N TYR A 330 10.62 -21.76 8.12
CA TYR A 330 10.94 -20.36 7.86
C TYR A 330 11.59 -19.67 9.07
N GLN A 331 11.00 -19.80 10.26
CA GLN A 331 11.45 -19.09 11.47
C GLN A 331 12.45 -19.89 12.31
N GLY A 332 12.63 -21.19 12.03
CA GLY A 332 13.52 -22.08 12.78
C GLY A 332 13.05 -22.35 14.21
N ILE A 333 11.74 -22.31 14.45
CA ILE A 333 11.13 -22.53 15.76
C ILE A 333 9.82 -23.31 15.60
N SER A 334 9.54 -24.23 16.53
CA SER A 334 8.28 -24.97 16.54
C SER A 334 7.11 -24.03 16.82
N ALA A 335 5.99 -24.25 16.14
CA ALA A 335 4.75 -23.51 16.44
C ALA A 335 4.27 -23.72 17.90
N HIS A 336 4.63 -24.85 18.52
CA HIS A 336 4.30 -25.13 19.92
C HIS A 336 5.08 -24.26 20.92
N ASP A 337 6.24 -23.74 20.53
CA ASP A 337 7.06 -22.85 21.37
C ASP A 337 6.64 -21.38 21.23
N LEU A 338 5.70 -21.10 20.32
CA LEU A 338 5.21 -19.75 20.05
C LEU A 338 3.92 -19.46 20.80
N ARG A 339 3.87 -18.28 21.43
CA ARG A 339 2.64 -17.75 22.02
C ARG A 339 1.96 -16.82 21.02
N PHE A 340 1.02 -17.38 20.26
CA PHE A 340 0.24 -16.60 19.28
C PHE A 340 -0.65 -15.55 19.96
N LYS A 341 -0.45 -14.29 19.59
CA LYS A 341 -1.30 -13.16 20.01
C LYS A 341 -2.43 -12.93 19.02
N ARG A 342 -2.19 -13.22 17.74
CA ARG A 342 -3.15 -13.00 16.65
C ARG A 342 -2.82 -13.87 15.46
N VAL A 343 -3.86 -14.37 14.79
CA VAL A 343 -3.82 -14.92 13.44
C VAL A 343 -4.63 -13.99 12.53
N LEU A 344 -4.21 -13.83 11.27
CA LEU A 344 -4.86 -12.95 10.30
C LEU A 344 -4.84 -13.56 8.91
N PHE A 345 -5.83 -13.17 8.11
CA PHE A 345 -5.90 -13.46 6.68
C PHE A 345 -6.59 -12.31 5.94
N GLY A 346 -6.29 -12.14 4.65
CA GLY A 346 -6.88 -11.08 3.84
C GLY A 346 -6.53 -11.17 2.37
N GLY A 347 -7.40 -10.60 1.54
CA GLY A 347 -7.20 -10.47 0.10
C GLY A 347 -7.21 -9.01 -0.34
N PHE A 348 -6.22 -8.63 -1.14
CA PHE A 348 -6.08 -7.29 -1.70
C PHE A 348 -6.27 -7.33 -3.21
N PRO A 349 -7.34 -6.70 -3.74
CA PRO A 349 -7.56 -6.66 -5.18
C PRO A 349 -6.58 -5.72 -5.87
N CYS A 350 -5.99 -6.19 -6.96
CA CYS A 350 -5.09 -5.45 -7.82
C CYS A 350 -5.80 -5.00 -9.08
N TRP A 351 -5.49 -3.78 -9.54
CA TRP A 351 -6.05 -3.22 -10.76
C TRP A 351 -4.92 -2.61 -11.57
N ASN A 352 -4.82 -2.97 -12.85
CA ASN A 352 -3.77 -2.47 -13.75
C ASN A 352 -4.01 -1.02 -14.22
N ASN A 353 -5.20 -0.47 -13.95
CA ASN A 353 -5.63 0.85 -14.38
C ASN A 353 -5.70 1.89 -13.24
N GLY A 354 -4.87 1.74 -12.21
CA GLY A 354 -4.74 2.72 -11.13
C GLY A 354 -3.96 3.98 -11.54
N PRO A 355 -4.18 5.13 -10.88
CA PRO A 355 -5.20 5.41 -9.85
C PRO A 355 -6.64 5.44 -10.39
N LEU A 356 -7.61 5.04 -9.56
CA LEU A 356 -9.04 5.08 -9.90
C LEU A 356 -9.52 6.53 -10.06
N GLN A 357 -10.01 6.86 -11.25
CA GLN A 357 -10.45 8.21 -11.58
C GLN A 357 -11.86 8.52 -11.03
N PRO A 358 -12.10 9.72 -10.49
CA PRO A 358 -13.43 10.16 -10.06
C PRO A 358 -14.47 10.08 -11.18
N GLN A 359 -15.63 9.49 -10.91
CA GLN A 359 -16.73 9.40 -11.88
C GLN A 359 -17.76 10.54 -11.74
N TRP A 360 -17.78 11.22 -10.61
CA TRP A 360 -18.80 12.21 -10.28
C TRP A 360 -18.18 13.51 -9.78
N ASP A 361 -18.89 14.62 -10.02
CA ASP A 361 -18.55 15.90 -9.42
C ASP A 361 -18.66 15.80 -7.89
N HIS A 362 -17.82 16.55 -7.19
CA HIS A 362 -17.83 16.65 -5.73
C HIS A 362 -17.57 15.34 -4.96
N ILE A 363 -17.10 14.26 -5.63
CA ILE A 363 -16.75 12.99 -5.00
C ILE A 363 -15.34 12.58 -5.43
N ILE A 364 -14.48 12.24 -4.49
CA ILE A 364 -13.10 11.77 -4.76
C ILE A 364 -12.73 10.60 -3.85
N GLN A 365 -12.01 9.62 -4.38
CA GLN A 365 -11.50 8.48 -3.63
C GLN A 365 -10.14 8.80 -3.01
N VAL A 366 -9.85 8.32 -1.79
CA VAL A 366 -8.57 8.53 -1.10
C VAL A 366 -8.13 7.25 -0.39
N GLY A 367 -6.81 7.00 -0.37
CA GLY A 367 -6.24 5.80 0.22
C GLY A 367 -6.52 4.56 -0.64
N ASP A 368 -6.83 3.43 -0.02
CA ASP A 368 -7.07 2.18 -0.76
C ASP A 368 -8.30 2.29 -1.70
N ALA A 369 -9.22 3.22 -1.44
CA ALA A 369 -10.34 3.50 -2.33
C ALA A 369 -9.88 4.09 -3.68
N SER A 370 -8.76 4.83 -3.70
CA SER A 370 -8.23 5.42 -4.94
C SER A 370 -7.36 4.48 -5.76
N ALA A 371 -7.11 3.24 -5.29
CA ALA A 371 -6.25 2.29 -5.99
C ALA A 371 -4.86 2.87 -6.35
N THR A 372 -4.27 3.66 -5.45
CA THR A 372 -2.94 4.30 -5.62
C THR A 372 -1.80 3.49 -5.01
N GLN A 373 -2.11 2.43 -4.27
CA GLN A 373 -1.12 1.55 -3.67
C GLN A 373 -0.40 0.70 -4.72
N SER A 374 0.88 0.40 -4.46
CA SER A 374 1.70 -0.45 -5.33
C SER A 374 1.11 -1.85 -5.47
N PRO A 375 1.10 -2.44 -6.68
CA PRO A 375 0.76 -3.85 -6.86
C PRO A 375 1.85 -4.79 -6.33
N LEU A 376 3.00 -4.28 -5.86
CA LEU A 376 4.08 -5.09 -5.27
C LEU A 376 3.95 -5.17 -3.74
N SER A 377 4.02 -4.05 -3.02
CA SER A 377 3.96 -4.09 -1.55
C SER A 377 2.55 -4.11 -0.96
N PHE A 378 1.53 -3.67 -1.71
CA PHE A 378 0.18 -3.38 -1.21
C PHE A 378 0.13 -2.41 -0.02
N GLY A 379 1.21 -1.66 0.23
CA GLY A 379 1.34 -0.73 1.34
C GLY A 379 0.50 0.53 1.15
N GLY A 380 -0.80 0.48 1.49
CA GLY A 380 -1.71 1.62 1.41
C GLY A 380 -1.31 2.82 2.26
N PHE A 381 -0.72 2.56 3.45
CA PHE A 381 -0.26 3.62 4.36
C PHE A 381 0.93 4.41 3.78
N GLY A 382 1.97 3.71 3.31
CA GLY A 382 3.13 4.34 2.66
C GLY A 382 2.73 5.11 1.40
N ALA A 383 1.90 4.51 0.54
CA ALA A 383 1.37 5.19 -0.64
C ALA A 383 0.57 6.47 -0.31
N MET A 384 -0.21 6.44 0.77
CA MET A 384 -0.95 7.62 1.24
C MET A 384 0.01 8.71 1.76
N LEU A 385 1.03 8.35 2.54
CA LEU A 385 2.01 9.31 3.05
C LEU A 385 2.83 9.96 1.94
N ARG A 386 3.26 9.20 0.92
CA ARG A 386 3.94 9.73 -0.27
C ARG A 386 3.12 10.80 -1.00
N HIS A 387 1.79 10.72 -0.91
CA HIS A 387 0.89 11.66 -1.59
C HIS A 387 0.21 12.65 -0.65
N LEU A 388 0.50 12.62 0.65
CA LEU A 388 -0.23 13.38 1.65
C LEU A 388 -0.18 14.89 1.38
N THR A 389 1.02 15.45 1.19
CA THR A 389 1.21 16.89 0.96
C THR A 389 0.47 17.35 -0.31
N ARG A 390 0.71 16.71 -1.45
CA ARG A 390 0.07 17.11 -2.73
C ARG A 390 -1.45 16.98 -2.71
N LEU A 391 -1.97 15.93 -2.07
CA LEU A 391 -3.42 15.70 -1.98
C LEU A 391 -4.06 16.75 -1.10
N THR A 392 -3.46 17.06 0.06
CA THR A 392 -4.01 18.06 0.98
C THR A 392 -3.96 19.47 0.41
N GLU A 393 -2.82 19.89 -0.17
CA GLU A 393 -2.70 21.18 -0.86
C GLU A 393 -3.67 21.28 -2.05
N GLY A 394 -3.80 20.19 -2.82
CA GLY A 394 -4.69 20.13 -3.97
C GLY A 394 -6.15 20.22 -3.64
N LEU A 395 -6.57 19.51 -2.59
CA LEU A 395 -7.93 19.54 -2.10
C LEU A 395 -8.26 20.93 -1.52
N ASP A 396 -7.33 21.56 -0.81
CA ASP A 396 -7.50 22.93 -0.33
C ASP A 396 -7.64 23.93 -1.48
N ASP A 397 -6.77 23.85 -2.50
CA ASP A 397 -6.87 24.70 -3.70
C ASP A 397 -8.19 24.45 -4.45
N ALA A 398 -8.59 23.19 -4.65
CA ALA A 398 -9.84 22.81 -5.31
C ALA A 398 -11.08 23.35 -4.57
N LEU A 399 -11.10 23.24 -3.23
CA LEU A 399 -12.20 23.75 -2.40
C LEU A 399 -12.27 25.29 -2.44
N ARG A 400 -11.13 25.99 -2.48
CA ARG A 400 -11.06 27.46 -2.50
C ARG A 400 -11.47 28.06 -3.84
N CYS A 401 -11.04 27.46 -4.96
CA CYS A 401 -11.39 27.94 -6.31
C CYS A 401 -12.64 27.26 -6.90
N GLY A 402 -13.27 26.35 -6.15
CA GLY A 402 -14.47 25.62 -6.59
C GLY A 402 -14.21 24.63 -7.73
N ALA A 403 -12.97 24.16 -7.91
CA ALA A 403 -12.59 23.18 -8.92
C ALA A 403 -12.96 21.75 -8.48
N LEU A 404 -14.26 21.50 -8.35
CA LEU A 404 -14.83 20.27 -7.80
C LEU A 404 -15.55 19.41 -8.85
N SER A 405 -15.38 19.71 -10.14
CA SER A 405 -15.88 18.84 -11.20
C SER A 405 -15.08 17.53 -11.25
N ARG A 406 -15.66 16.47 -11.82
CA ARG A 406 -15.01 15.17 -11.99
C ARG A 406 -13.63 15.29 -12.66
N SER A 407 -13.50 16.14 -13.69
CA SER A 407 -12.28 16.33 -14.46
C SER A 407 -11.21 17.10 -13.68
N GLU A 408 -11.62 18.00 -12.79
CA GLU A 408 -10.68 18.74 -11.95
C GLU A 408 -10.21 17.91 -10.76
N LEU A 409 -11.12 17.14 -10.15
CA LEU A 409 -10.78 16.18 -9.10
C LEU A 409 -9.87 15.06 -9.65
N ALA A 410 -10.05 14.64 -10.91
CA ALA A 410 -9.16 13.70 -11.57
C ALA A 410 -7.69 14.19 -11.61
N CYS A 411 -7.46 15.49 -11.67
CA CYS A 411 -6.11 16.07 -11.65
C CYS A 411 -5.39 15.88 -10.29
N LEU A 412 -6.11 15.51 -9.24
CA LEU A 412 -5.54 15.13 -7.94
C LEU A 412 -5.05 13.68 -7.91
N HIS A 413 -5.48 12.86 -8.88
CA HIS A 413 -5.02 11.49 -9.11
C HIS A 413 -4.39 11.39 -10.50
N PRO A 414 -3.26 12.08 -10.74
CA PRO A 414 -2.60 12.02 -12.03
C PRO A 414 -2.20 10.59 -12.36
N TYR A 415 -2.17 10.29 -13.65
CA TYR A 415 -1.64 9.03 -14.14
C TYR A 415 -0.20 8.84 -13.65
N GLN A 416 0.11 7.64 -13.15
CA GLN A 416 1.41 7.29 -12.59
C GLN A 416 2.03 6.17 -13.44
N PRO A 417 2.88 6.51 -14.43
CA PRO A 417 3.59 5.52 -15.23
C PRO A 417 4.41 4.54 -14.39
N SER A 418 5.00 5.01 -13.29
CA SER A 418 5.75 4.19 -12.33
C SER A 418 4.89 3.07 -11.74
N LEU A 419 3.68 3.40 -11.27
CA LEU A 419 2.73 2.45 -10.73
C LEU A 419 2.24 1.44 -11.77
N ALA A 420 1.92 1.91 -12.98
CA ALA A 420 1.45 1.08 -14.07
C ALA A 420 2.56 0.13 -14.59
N ALA A 421 3.81 0.62 -14.66
CA ALA A 421 4.96 -0.19 -15.04
C ALA A 421 5.24 -1.31 -14.01
N SER A 422 4.92 -1.10 -12.72
CA SER A 422 5.07 -2.12 -11.69
C SER A 422 4.20 -3.35 -11.89
N TRP A 423 3.12 -3.25 -12.67
CA TRP A 423 2.22 -4.37 -12.99
C TRP A 423 2.96 -5.58 -13.59
N LEU A 424 3.96 -5.33 -14.43
CA LEU A 424 4.76 -6.38 -15.06
C LEU A 424 5.49 -7.26 -14.03
N PHE A 425 6.01 -6.62 -12.98
CA PHE A 425 6.73 -7.34 -11.92
C PHE A 425 5.79 -8.24 -11.15
N GLN A 426 4.62 -7.75 -10.73
CA GLN A 426 3.63 -8.58 -10.05
C GLN A 426 3.19 -9.75 -10.92
N ARG A 427 2.97 -9.53 -12.22
CA ARG A 427 2.63 -10.60 -13.16
C ARG A 427 3.75 -11.65 -13.27
N SER A 428 5.01 -11.22 -13.31
CA SER A 428 6.18 -12.12 -13.34
C SER A 428 6.39 -12.91 -12.02
N MET A 429 5.88 -12.40 -10.90
CA MET A 429 5.93 -13.05 -9.59
C MET A 429 4.73 -13.97 -9.31
N SER A 430 3.75 -14.02 -10.22
CA SER A 430 2.57 -14.89 -10.13
C SER A 430 2.75 -16.15 -10.99
N VAL A 431 2.07 -17.24 -10.64
CA VAL A 431 2.06 -18.47 -11.45
C VAL A 431 0.65 -18.65 -12.03
N GLY A 432 0.57 -18.95 -13.32
CA GLY A 432 -0.69 -19.07 -14.06
C GLY A 432 -0.81 -20.42 -14.77
N PRO A 433 -2.03 -20.91 -15.02
CA PRO A 433 -2.27 -22.24 -15.60
C PRO A 433 -1.85 -22.36 -17.09
N TRP A 434 -1.50 -21.23 -17.73
CA TRP A 434 -1.35 -21.11 -19.17
C TRP A 434 0.01 -21.60 -19.70
N PHE A 435 1.03 -21.69 -18.84
CA PHE A 435 2.35 -22.24 -19.17
C PHE A 435 2.96 -22.92 -17.94
N GLN A 436 3.28 -24.21 -18.05
CA GLN A 436 4.01 -24.93 -17.00
C GLN A 436 5.50 -24.56 -17.05
N PHE A 437 5.85 -23.49 -16.34
CA PHE A 437 7.25 -23.16 -16.09
C PHE A 437 7.84 -24.09 -15.00
N PRO A 438 9.17 -24.25 -14.96
CA PRO A 438 9.83 -24.89 -13.84
C PRO A 438 9.36 -24.31 -12.50
N SER A 439 9.19 -25.13 -11.48
CA SER A 439 8.69 -24.70 -10.16
C SER A 439 9.56 -23.61 -9.51
N ASP A 440 10.85 -23.57 -9.85
CA ASP A 440 11.82 -22.59 -9.37
C ASP A 440 11.90 -21.31 -10.23
N HIS A 441 11.05 -21.18 -11.26
CA HIS A 441 11.13 -20.08 -12.22
C HIS A 441 11.06 -18.70 -11.55
N VAL A 442 10.08 -18.50 -10.66
CA VAL A 442 9.91 -17.22 -9.96
C VAL A 442 11.12 -16.90 -9.07
N ASN A 443 11.66 -17.91 -8.38
CA ASN A 443 12.88 -17.78 -7.57
C ASN A 443 14.09 -17.39 -8.44
N GLN A 444 14.27 -18.00 -9.61
CA GLN A 444 15.35 -17.65 -10.55
C GLN A 444 15.25 -16.22 -11.06
N VAL A 445 14.04 -15.79 -11.47
CA VAL A 445 13.80 -14.43 -11.98
C VAL A 445 14.09 -13.40 -10.89
N LEU A 446 13.60 -13.63 -9.68
CA LEU A 446 13.78 -12.71 -8.57
C LEU A 446 15.23 -12.67 -8.08
N ALA A 447 15.90 -13.82 -7.92
CA ALA A 447 17.31 -13.88 -7.57
C ALA A 447 18.19 -13.15 -8.59
N CYS A 448 17.89 -13.30 -9.89
CA CYS A 448 18.58 -12.56 -10.94
C CYS A 448 18.33 -11.05 -10.83
N ASN A 449 17.08 -10.61 -10.70
CA ASN A 449 16.72 -9.20 -10.60
C ASN A 449 17.43 -8.53 -9.42
N PHE A 450 17.30 -9.13 -8.25
CA PHE A 450 17.87 -8.60 -7.01
C PHE A 450 19.39 -8.69 -6.98
N GLY A 451 19.99 -9.73 -7.57
CA GLY A 451 21.44 -9.82 -7.75
C GLY A 451 21.99 -8.71 -8.64
N VAL A 452 21.33 -8.42 -9.76
CA VAL A 452 21.68 -7.30 -10.65
C VAL A 452 21.53 -5.96 -9.93
N MET A 453 20.41 -5.72 -9.24
CA MET A 453 20.19 -4.48 -8.50
C MET A 453 21.21 -4.27 -7.38
N LYS A 454 21.66 -5.33 -6.71
CA LYS A 454 22.75 -5.27 -5.71
C LYS A 454 24.06 -4.79 -6.32
N VAL A 455 24.42 -5.30 -7.51
CA VAL A 455 25.64 -4.87 -8.22
C VAL A 455 25.54 -3.42 -8.68
N LEU A 456 24.35 -2.98 -9.13
CA LEU A 456 24.08 -1.60 -9.54
C LEU A 456 24.01 -0.61 -8.36
N GLY A 457 23.86 -1.13 -7.13
CA GLY A 457 23.89 -0.37 -5.89
C GLY A 457 22.57 0.30 -5.50
N ASP A 458 22.62 1.04 -4.40
CA ASP A 458 21.46 1.59 -3.68
C ASP A 458 20.59 2.53 -4.52
N LYS A 459 21.18 3.25 -5.49
CA LYS A 459 20.43 4.12 -6.41
C LYS A 459 19.46 3.36 -7.30
N VAL A 460 19.69 2.06 -7.53
CA VAL A 460 18.80 1.20 -8.31
C VAL A 460 17.94 0.33 -7.40
N LEU A 461 18.53 -0.26 -6.36
CA LEU A 461 17.84 -1.18 -5.46
C LEU A 461 16.74 -0.51 -4.62
N ARG A 462 17.01 0.65 -4.03
CA ARG A 462 16.09 1.28 -3.06
C ARG A 462 14.78 1.78 -3.66
N PRO A 463 14.78 2.45 -4.82
CA PRO A 463 13.52 2.86 -5.45
C PRO A 463 12.58 1.68 -5.74
N PHE A 464 13.15 0.51 -6.06
CA PHE A 464 12.37 -0.72 -6.22
C PHE A 464 11.79 -1.19 -4.88
N LEU A 465 12.59 -1.25 -3.82
CA LEU A 465 12.16 -1.70 -2.50
C LEU A 465 11.14 -0.77 -1.81
N GLN A 466 11.08 0.50 -2.22
CA GLN A 466 10.19 1.52 -1.65
C GLN A 466 9.03 1.89 -2.59
N ASP A 467 8.76 1.11 -3.63
CA ASP A 467 7.70 1.34 -4.62
C ASP A 467 7.74 2.71 -5.32
N THR A 468 8.94 3.25 -5.54
CA THR A 468 9.18 4.51 -6.23
C THR A 468 9.93 4.23 -7.52
N ILE A 469 9.35 3.39 -8.37
CA ILE A 469 9.96 2.98 -9.65
C ILE A 469 10.28 4.21 -10.50
N GLN A 470 11.56 4.33 -10.88
CA GLN A 470 12.11 5.40 -11.69
C GLN A 470 12.64 4.85 -13.01
N PHE A 471 12.61 5.68 -14.05
CA PHE A 471 13.01 5.29 -15.40
C PHE A 471 14.42 4.66 -15.47
N LEU A 472 15.44 5.37 -14.96
CA LEU A 472 16.83 4.94 -15.09
C LEU A 472 17.13 3.66 -14.29
N PRO A 473 16.78 3.56 -12.98
CA PRO A 473 16.85 2.31 -12.23
C PRO A 473 16.19 1.12 -12.92
N LEU A 474 14.95 1.30 -13.41
CA LEU A 474 14.20 0.26 -14.11
C LEU A 474 14.91 -0.19 -15.39
N THR A 475 15.42 0.76 -16.17
CA THR A 475 16.13 0.46 -17.43
C THR A 475 17.41 -0.33 -17.16
N LEU A 476 18.19 0.07 -16.15
CA LEU A 476 19.43 -0.59 -15.77
C LEU A 476 19.18 -2.01 -15.24
N SER A 477 18.18 -2.20 -14.38
CA SER A 477 17.85 -3.53 -13.85
C SER A 477 17.37 -4.47 -14.94
N MET A 478 16.47 -4.02 -15.82
CA MET A 478 15.98 -4.82 -16.94
C MET A 478 17.11 -5.20 -17.90
N THR A 479 17.96 -4.23 -18.28
CA THR A 479 19.10 -4.48 -19.17
C THR A 479 20.09 -5.45 -18.54
N GLY A 480 20.43 -5.26 -17.26
CA GLY A 480 21.31 -6.17 -16.53
C GLY A 480 20.75 -7.58 -16.44
N MET A 481 19.43 -7.73 -16.23
CA MET A 481 18.78 -9.04 -16.27
C MET A 481 18.84 -9.72 -17.64
N MET A 482 18.68 -8.97 -18.74
CA MET A 482 18.82 -9.53 -20.10
C MET A 482 20.18 -10.21 -20.30
N PHE A 483 21.24 -9.59 -19.79
CA PHE A 483 22.60 -10.12 -19.91
C PHE A 483 22.91 -11.22 -18.89
N ALA A 484 22.42 -11.08 -17.65
CA ALA A 484 22.69 -12.04 -16.59
C ALA A 484 21.94 -13.36 -16.77
N ASN A 485 20.69 -13.32 -17.25
CA ASN A 485 19.88 -14.53 -17.46
C ASN A 485 18.87 -14.35 -18.61
N PRO A 486 19.33 -14.37 -19.88
CA PRO A 486 18.47 -14.18 -21.05
C PRO A 486 17.36 -15.24 -21.14
N LEU A 487 17.63 -16.46 -20.70
CA LEU A 487 16.66 -17.55 -20.71
C LEU A 487 15.51 -17.28 -19.72
N ALA A 488 15.80 -16.89 -18.48
CA ALA A 488 14.75 -16.57 -17.50
C ALA A 488 13.88 -15.41 -17.97
N ILE A 489 14.47 -14.38 -18.58
CA ILE A 489 13.69 -13.28 -19.13
C ILE A 489 12.83 -13.71 -20.31
N SER A 490 13.36 -14.52 -21.24
CA SER A 490 12.55 -15.01 -22.36
C SER A 490 11.29 -15.74 -21.86
N ARG A 491 11.39 -16.48 -20.74
CA ARG A 491 10.24 -17.10 -20.07
C ARG A 491 9.28 -16.05 -19.49
N VAL A 492 9.77 -14.99 -18.85
CA VAL A 492 8.93 -13.88 -18.37
C VAL A 492 8.18 -13.22 -19.53
N LEU A 493 8.84 -12.97 -20.67
CA LEU A 493 8.19 -12.39 -21.84
C LEU A 493 7.06 -13.29 -22.38
N LEU A 494 7.29 -14.61 -22.40
CA LEU A 494 6.26 -15.59 -22.77
C LEU A 494 5.11 -15.65 -21.74
N GLN A 495 5.43 -15.63 -20.45
CA GLN A 495 4.45 -15.65 -19.35
C GLN A 495 3.54 -14.44 -19.36
N VAL A 496 4.11 -13.26 -19.58
CA VAL A 496 3.39 -11.98 -19.60
C VAL A 496 2.52 -11.88 -20.86
N GLY A 497 3.04 -12.36 -21.99
CA GLY A 497 2.33 -12.36 -23.26
C GLY A 497 2.35 -11.01 -23.99
N PRO A 498 2.09 -11.01 -25.32
CA PRO A 498 2.29 -9.84 -26.18
C PRO A 498 1.37 -8.65 -25.83
N ASN A 499 0.14 -8.92 -25.40
CA ASN A 499 -0.83 -7.86 -25.07
C ASN A 499 -0.37 -7.06 -23.84
N THR A 500 0.03 -7.74 -22.78
CA THR A 500 0.51 -7.09 -21.56
C THR A 500 1.86 -6.41 -21.79
N LEU A 501 2.77 -7.01 -22.58
CA LEU A 501 4.02 -6.37 -22.96
C LEU A 501 3.81 -5.08 -23.77
N GLY A 502 2.89 -5.09 -24.75
CA GLY A 502 2.55 -3.91 -25.54
C GLY A 502 2.02 -2.77 -24.66
N GLY A 503 1.08 -3.07 -23.76
CA GLY A 503 0.56 -2.09 -22.80
C GLY A 503 1.65 -1.56 -21.86
N TRP A 504 2.49 -2.46 -21.34
CA TRP A 504 3.62 -2.08 -20.48
C TRP A 504 4.62 -1.16 -21.19
N PHE A 505 4.90 -1.40 -22.48
CA PHE A 505 5.83 -0.56 -23.25
C PHE A 505 5.32 0.89 -23.37
N VAL A 506 4.00 1.08 -23.48
CA VAL A 506 3.37 2.42 -23.44
C VAL A 506 3.62 3.08 -22.08
N HIS A 507 3.47 2.35 -20.98
CA HIS A 507 3.75 2.88 -19.64
C HIS A 507 5.23 3.20 -19.43
N TYR A 508 6.13 2.37 -19.96
CA TYR A 508 7.58 2.60 -19.94
C TYR A 508 7.99 3.86 -20.71
N LEU A 509 7.46 4.05 -21.94
CA LEU A 509 7.68 5.28 -22.70
C LEU A 509 7.10 6.51 -22.00
N ALA A 510 5.92 6.38 -21.39
CA ALA A 510 5.36 7.46 -20.58
C ALA A 510 6.25 7.78 -19.39
N LEU A 511 6.81 6.79 -18.69
CA LEU A 511 7.75 7.01 -17.59
C LEU A 511 8.99 7.79 -18.06
N PHE A 512 9.56 7.42 -19.22
CA PHE A 512 10.64 8.20 -19.84
C PHE A 512 10.23 9.65 -20.09
N THR A 513 9.08 9.88 -20.75
CA THR A 513 8.59 11.23 -21.03
C THR A 513 8.37 12.03 -19.75
N TYR A 514 7.79 11.44 -18.71
CA TYR A 514 7.55 12.10 -17.44
C TYR A 514 8.85 12.48 -16.75
N THR A 515 9.82 11.57 -16.72
CA THR A 515 11.18 11.86 -16.23
C THR A 515 11.80 13.03 -17.01
N ALA A 516 11.78 13.00 -18.34
CA ALA A 516 12.33 14.08 -19.16
C ALA A 516 11.63 15.43 -18.92
N MET A 517 10.30 15.43 -18.85
CA MET A 517 9.51 16.64 -18.58
C MET A 517 9.76 17.18 -17.17
N HIS A 518 9.93 16.33 -16.16
CA HIS A 518 10.30 16.76 -14.83
C HIS A 518 11.61 17.56 -14.84
N TRP A 519 12.66 17.06 -15.50
CA TRP A 519 13.94 17.77 -15.62
C TRP A 519 13.81 19.10 -16.38
N LEU A 520 13.12 19.09 -17.52
CA LEU A 520 12.95 20.29 -18.36
C LEU A 520 12.12 21.37 -17.68
N LEU A 521 11.08 20.99 -16.93
CA LEU A 521 10.13 21.92 -16.31
C LEU A 521 10.51 22.34 -14.89
N THR A 522 11.49 21.69 -14.25
CA THR A 522 11.91 22.03 -12.88
C THR A 522 12.35 23.51 -12.73
N PRO A 523 13.17 24.09 -13.63
CA PRO A 523 13.54 25.51 -13.54
C PRO A 523 12.32 26.44 -13.63
N LEU A 524 11.42 26.15 -14.57
CA LEU A 524 10.18 26.90 -14.75
C LEU A 524 9.28 26.80 -13.51
N ARG A 525 9.17 25.62 -12.92
CA ARG A 525 8.37 25.40 -11.71
C ARG A 525 8.91 26.20 -10.51
N LYS A 526 10.23 26.27 -10.34
CA LYS A 526 10.86 27.10 -9.30
C LYS A 526 10.50 28.58 -9.51
N ALA A 527 10.68 29.10 -10.73
CA ALA A 527 10.33 30.47 -11.07
C ALA A 527 8.83 30.77 -10.86
N VAL A 528 7.93 29.85 -11.23
CA VAL A 528 6.48 30.00 -11.01
C VAL A 528 6.12 29.99 -9.52
N ARG A 529 6.78 29.15 -8.70
CA ARG A 529 6.56 29.12 -7.24
C ARG A 529 7.04 30.41 -6.57
N GLU A 530 8.21 30.91 -6.97
CA GLU A 530 8.77 32.18 -6.49
C GLU A 530 7.89 33.37 -6.89
N ALA A 531 7.46 33.44 -8.15
CA ALA A 531 6.57 34.49 -8.66
C ALA A 531 5.17 34.46 -8.01
N ALA A 532 4.71 33.29 -7.57
CA ALA A 532 3.43 33.15 -6.87
C ALA A 532 3.50 33.57 -5.40
N GLY A 533 4.64 34.07 -4.90
CA GLY A 533 4.80 34.53 -3.52
C GLY A 533 4.63 33.41 -2.49
N VAL A 534 4.84 32.16 -2.89
CA VAL A 534 4.75 31.00 -1.99
C VAL A 534 6.08 30.88 -1.26
N GLU A 535 6.34 31.77 -0.31
CA GLU A 535 7.16 31.36 0.83
C GLU A 535 6.47 30.15 1.44
N ARG A 536 7.22 29.06 1.66
CA ARG A 536 6.74 27.95 2.47
C ARG A 536 6.38 28.55 3.83
N ASN A 537 5.09 28.85 4.05
CA ASN A 537 4.55 29.01 5.39
C ASN A 537 4.59 27.62 6.05
N VAL A 538 5.80 27.18 6.42
CA VAL A 538 6.00 26.40 7.62
C VAL A 538 5.59 27.35 8.72
N LEU A 539 4.33 27.29 9.15
CA LEU A 539 3.95 27.93 10.40
C LEU A 539 4.95 27.43 11.45
N PRO A 540 5.71 28.31 12.13
CA PRO A 540 6.58 27.90 13.20
C PRO A 540 5.78 27.05 14.19
N ALA A 541 6.33 25.91 14.61
CA ALA A 541 5.72 25.10 15.66
C ALA A 541 5.45 26.00 16.88
N GLY A 542 4.17 26.26 17.18
CA GLY A 542 3.77 27.04 18.35
C GLY A 542 2.91 28.28 18.09
N THR A 543 2.73 28.77 16.85
CA THR A 543 1.81 29.90 16.60
C THR A 543 0.40 29.41 16.28
N ARG A 544 -0.49 29.44 17.29
CA ARG A 544 -1.94 29.41 17.06
C ARG A 544 -2.30 30.62 16.18
N PRO A 545 -3.00 30.45 15.05
CA PRO A 545 -3.60 31.60 14.39
C PRO A 545 -4.61 32.22 15.37
N PRO A 546 -4.69 33.56 15.48
CA PRO A 546 -5.65 34.20 16.36
C PRO A 546 -7.06 33.76 15.96
N LEU A 547 -7.88 33.42 16.96
CA LEU A 547 -9.32 33.14 16.85
C LEU A 547 -10.15 34.40 16.48
N SER A 548 -9.58 35.34 15.74
CA SER A 548 -10.31 36.48 15.21
C SER A 548 -10.74 36.18 13.77
N GLY A 549 -12.03 36.36 13.51
CA GLY A 549 -12.72 36.09 12.23
C GLY A 549 -12.30 37.00 11.08
N VAL A 550 -11.00 37.17 10.84
CA VAL A 550 -10.47 37.77 9.62
C VAL A 550 -10.35 36.64 8.60
N PRO A 551 -11.11 36.65 7.50
CA PRO A 551 -10.85 35.73 6.41
C PRO A 551 -9.40 35.96 5.98
N LEU A 552 -8.62 34.91 5.73
CA LEU A 552 -7.36 35.02 5.01
C LEU A 552 -7.68 35.53 3.58
N THR A 553 -7.93 36.83 3.46
CA THR A 553 -8.09 37.59 2.23
C THR A 553 -6.71 37.84 1.67
N SER A 554 -6.10 36.77 1.18
CA SER A 554 -5.05 36.83 0.17
C SER A 554 -5.47 35.88 -0.95
N SER A 555 -6.43 36.35 -1.74
CA SER A 555 -6.93 35.71 -2.97
C SER A 555 -5.99 35.88 -4.16
N LYS A 556 -4.81 36.48 -3.96
CA LYS A 556 -3.78 36.57 -5.01
C LYS A 556 -3.14 35.19 -5.19
N GLY A 557 -3.52 34.50 -6.27
CA GLY A 557 -2.80 33.31 -6.76
C GLY A 557 -3.50 31.96 -6.70
N ARG A 558 -4.77 31.88 -6.27
CA ARG A 558 -5.56 30.63 -6.27
C ARG A 558 -6.79 30.73 -7.18
N SER A 559 -6.55 30.96 -8.46
CA SER A 559 -7.57 30.87 -9.52
C SER A 559 -7.66 29.44 -10.03
N ARG A 560 -8.71 29.12 -10.81
CA ARG A 560 -8.78 27.82 -11.49
C ARG A 560 -7.56 27.60 -12.40
N SER A 561 -7.10 28.63 -13.11
CA SER A 561 -5.93 28.52 -13.98
C SER A 561 -4.65 28.19 -13.19
N SER A 562 -4.45 28.78 -12.01
CA SER A 562 -3.28 28.42 -11.18
C SER A 562 -3.41 27.03 -10.55
N PHE A 563 -4.63 26.59 -10.20
CA PHE A 563 -4.90 25.20 -9.82
C PHE A 563 -4.45 24.23 -10.93
N TRP A 564 -4.96 24.42 -12.16
CA TRP A 564 -4.61 23.58 -13.31
C TRP A 564 -3.10 23.53 -13.58
N LEU A 565 -2.43 24.69 -13.56
CA LEU A 565 -0.99 24.76 -13.79
C LEU A 565 -0.19 24.03 -12.70
N ARG A 566 -0.59 24.14 -11.43
CA ARG A 566 0.04 23.41 -10.33
C ARG A 566 -0.17 21.90 -10.46
N ARG A 567 -1.40 21.46 -10.77
CA ARG A 567 -1.70 20.02 -10.98
C ARG A 567 -0.94 19.44 -12.16
N LEU A 568 -0.69 20.23 -13.21
CA LEU A 568 0.15 19.82 -14.32
C LEU A 568 1.60 19.58 -13.87
N PHE A 569 2.20 20.49 -13.10
CA PHE A 569 3.56 20.28 -12.57
C PHE A 569 3.64 19.07 -11.65
N ASP A 570 2.64 18.87 -10.80
CA ASP A 570 2.57 17.70 -9.92
C ASP A 570 2.50 16.41 -10.75
N THR A 571 1.72 16.39 -11.84
CA THR A 571 1.64 15.22 -12.74
C THR A 571 3.02 14.74 -13.19
N TRP A 572 3.88 15.66 -13.63
CA TRP A 572 5.22 15.31 -14.09
C TRP A 572 6.15 14.87 -12.97
N GLU A 573 6.14 15.59 -11.85
CA GLU A 573 6.96 15.24 -10.69
C GLU A 573 6.60 13.86 -10.15
N TYR A 574 5.35 13.64 -9.74
CA TYR A 574 4.94 12.40 -9.10
C TYR A 574 4.85 11.23 -10.08
N GLY A 575 4.50 11.47 -11.34
CA GLY A 575 4.49 10.40 -12.35
C GLY A 575 5.88 9.94 -12.75
N SER A 576 6.93 10.74 -12.49
CA SER A 576 8.33 10.35 -12.74
C SER A 576 8.97 9.51 -11.62
N GLY A 577 8.38 9.52 -10.42
CA GLY A 577 8.95 8.89 -9.21
C GLY A 577 10.16 9.63 -8.60
N LEU A 578 10.46 10.83 -9.08
CA LEU A 578 11.59 11.66 -8.60
C LEU A 578 11.21 12.57 -7.41
N ASP A 579 9.95 12.55 -6.98
CA ASP A 579 9.50 13.18 -5.74
C ASP A 579 10.03 12.51 -4.47
N HIS A 580 10.53 11.27 -4.61
CA HIS A 580 11.04 10.50 -3.50
C HIS A 580 12.52 10.81 -3.23
N GLU A 581 12.78 11.49 -2.11
CA GLU A 581 14.12 11.72 -1.61
C GLU A 581 14.55 10.60 -0.64
N TYR A 582 15.69 10.00 -0.92
CA TYR A 582 16.31 9.04 0.00
C TYR A 582 16.99 9.79 1.15
N HIS A 583 16.58 9.47 2.38
CA HIS A 583 17.21 9.96 3.60
C HIS A 583 17.91 8.76 4.28
N PRO A 584 19.24 8.58 4.08
CA PRO A 584 19.97 7.53 4.77
C PRO A 584 19.93 7.75 6.28
N SER A 585 19.90 6.65 7.05
CA SER A 585 20.24 6.73 8.47
C SER A 585 21.65 7.32 8.65
N GLU A 586 21.80 8.16 9.67
CA GLU A 586 23.11 8.66 10.11
C GLU A 586 23.95 7.55 10.77
N LEU A 587 23.31 6.43 11.15
CA LEU A 587 23.99 5.27 11.72
C LEU A 587 24.64 4.42 10.62
N PRO A 588 25.85 3.88 10.87
CA PRO A 588 26.50 2.99 9.91
C PRO A 588 25.65 1.74 9.66
N PRO A 589 25.66 1.19 8.44
CA PRO A 589 24.90 -0.02 8.10
C PRO A 589 25.32 -1.16 9.02
N GLN A 590 24.34 -1.81 9.66
CA GLN A 590 24.62 -2.94 10.54
C GLN A 590 24.97 -4.18 9.72
N PRO A 591 25.97 -4.97 10.15
CA PRO A 591 26.31 -6.22 9.48
C PRO A 591 25.15 -7.22 9.58
N PRO A 592 25.05 -8.18 8.66
CA PRO A 592 24.03 -9.22 8.73
C PRO A 592 24.17 -10.01 10.05
N PRO A 593 23.06 -10.26 10.76
CA PRO A 593 23.08 -11.08 11.96
C PRO A 593 23.50 -12.51 11.62
N VAL A 594 24.31 -13.13 12.48
CA VAL A 594 24.64 -14.55 12.38
C VAL A 594 23.46 -15.34 12.95
N THR A 595 22.60 -15.87 12.08
CA THR A 595 21.47 -16.69 12.52
C THR A 595 21.87 -18.15 12.69
N SER A 596 21.20 -18.89 13.57
CA SER A 596 21.34 -20.35 13.67
C SER A 596 21.00 -21.05 12.35
N PHE A 597 20.14 -20.43 11.55
CA PHE A 597 19.73 -20.90 10.22
C PHE A 597 20.85 -20.77 9.18
N ASP A 598 21.58 -19.66 9.19
CA ASP A 598 22.74 -19.47 8.31
C ASP A 598 23.86 -20.45 8.66
N GLN A 599 24.03 -20.77 9.94
CA GLN A 599 24.98 -21.80 10.39
C GLN A 599 24.58 -23.21 9.91
N ALA A 600 23.29 -23.56 9.97
CA ALA A 600 22.78 -24.83 9.45
C ALA A 600 22.90 -24.92 7.92
N ARG A 601 22.61 -23.81 7.21
CA ARG A 601 22.71 -23.74 5.74
C ARG A 601 24.16 -23.73 5.27
N GLN A 602 25.07 -23.09 5.99
CA GLN A 602 26.52 -23.16 5.76
C GLN A 602 27.07 -24.57 6.03
N ALA A 603 26.57 -25.28 7.05
CA ALA A 603 26.93 -26.67 7.30
C ALA A 603 26.50 -27.61 6.16
N VAL A 604 25.32 -27.36 5.55
CA VAL A 604 24.84 -28.10 4.37
C VAL A 604 25.59 -27.68 3.08
N SER A 605 25.90 -26.40 2.90
CA SER A 605 26.69 -25.91 1.76
C SER A 605 28.14 -26.37 1.79
N ALA A 606 28.74 -26.50 2.98
CA ALA A 606 30.06 -27.10 3.17
C ALA A 606 30.06 -28.61 2.82
N ALA A 607 28.88 -29.23 2.70
CA ALA A 607 28.72 -30.64 2.31
C ALA A 607 28.54 -30.87 0.79
N GLY A 608 28.61 -29.83 -0.05
CA GLY A 608 28.94 -29.94 -1.48
C GLY A 608 27.84 -29.60 -2.49
N ALA A 609 28.01 -28.47 -3.20
CA ALA A 609 27.59 -28.24 -4.58
C ALA A 609 28.31 -27.01 -5.17
N PRO A 610 28.66 -26.96 -6.48
CA PRO A 610 29.45 -25.88 -7.07
C PRO A 610 28.59 -24.64 -7.41
N GLN A 611 29.08 -23.44 -7.03
CA GLN A 611 28.47 -22.15 -7.36
C GLN A 611 28.75 -21.72 -8.82
N PRO A 612 27.78 -21.15 -9.57
CA PRO A 612 28.04 -20.55 -10.87
C PRO A 612 28.53 -19.10 -10.77
N ALA A 613 29.43 -18.72 -11.68
CA ALA A 613 30.18 -17.47 -11.68
C ALA A 613 29.34 -16.23 -12.07
N LEU A 614 28.92 -15.44 -11.08
CA LEU A 614 28.27 -14.12 -11.25
C LEU A 614 29.24 -12.92 -11.19
N ALA A 615 30.54 -13.17 -11.00
CA ALA A 615 31.54 -12.12 -10.73
C ALA A 615 32.05 -11.34 -11.97
N ALA A 616 31.71 -11.74 -13.20
CA ALA A 616 32.33 -11.19 -14.41
C ALA A 616 31.66 -9.93 -15.00
N VAL A 617 30.49 -9.52 -14.51
CA VAL A 617 29.70 -8.42 -15.13
C VAL A 617 29.99 -7.05 -14.51
N GLY A 618 30.49 -6.99 -13.27
CA GLY A 618 30.76 -5.72 -12.57
C GLY A 618 31.96 -4.92 -13.11
N GLY A 619 32.94 -5.59 -13.72
CA GLY A 619 34.18 -4.94 -14.18
C GLY A 619 34.00 -4.06 -15.42
N LYS A 620 33.08 -4.40 -16.33
CA LYS A 620 32.97 -3.71 -17.63
C LYS A 620 32.04 -2.50 -17.66
N LEU A 621 31.20 -2.30 -16.64
CA LEU A 621 30.31 -1.14 -16.53
C LEU A 621 30.90 -0.02 -15.64
N ALA A 622 31.83 -0.34 -14.74
CA ALA A 622 32.51 0.65 -13.90
C ALA A 622 33.55 1.48 -14.67
N GLU A 623 34.20 0.91 -15.69
CA GLU A 623 35.23 1.62 -16.49
C GLU A 623 34.65 2.60 -17.53
N ALA A 624 33.37 2.51 -17.87
CA ALA A 624 32.73 3.42 -18.83
C ALA A 624 32.31 4.78 -18.21
N GLY A 625 32.45 4.94 -16.88
CA GLY A 625 32.06 6.15 -16.15
C GLY A 625 33.19 7.14 -15.83
N ALA A 626 34.43 6.82 -16.21
CA ALA A 626 35.60 7.64 -15.89
C ALA A 626 36.54 7.78 -17.09
N SER A 627 36.25 8.71 -18.00
CA SER A 627 37.25 9.20 -18.96
C SER A 627 37.09 10.69 -19.23
N ASP A 628 38.14 11.42 -18.87
CA ASP A 628 38.41 12.85 -19.04
C ASP A 628 38.46 13.24 -20.54
N PRO A 629 37.77 14.30 -21.01
CA PRO A 629 37.68 14.61 -22.44
C PRO A 629 38.85 15.47 -22.94
N THR A 630 40.09 15.02 -22.78
CA THR A 630 41.25 15.65 -23.46
C THR A 630 42.36 14.64 -23.76
N ALA A 631 42.19 13.78 -24.76
CA ALA A 631 43.32 13.09 -25.41
C ALA A 631 42.96 12.59 -26.81
N ALA A 632 43.76 12.96 -27.80
CA ALA A 632 43.70 12.45 -29.18
C ALA A 632 44.22 11.00 -29.28
N PRO A 633 43.79 10.20 -30.28
CA PRO A 633 44.07 8.77 -30.32
C PRO A 633 45.44 8.45 -30.94
N PRO A 634 46.15 7.40 -30.51
CA PRO A 634 47.22 6.81 -31.29
C PRO A 634 46.73 5.67 -32.19
N THR A 635 47.46 5.53 -33.28
CA THR A 635 47.32 4.68 -34.46
C THR A 635 47.41 3.17 -34.21
N ALA A 636 46.70 2.42 -35.06
CA ALA A 636 46.74 0.96 -35.20
C ALA A 636 48.10 0.38 -35.60
N PRO A 637 48.30 -0.93 -35.35
CA PRO A 637 48.56 -1.90 -36.42
C PRO A 637 47.63 -3.13 -36.21
N GLY A 638 47.28 -3.98 -37.17
CA GLY A 638 47.91 -4.42 -38.40
C GLY A 638 47.63 -5.93 -38.51
N TYR A 639 46.73 -6.29 -39.43
CA TYR A 639 46.42 -7.62 -40.00
C TYR A 639 47.10 -8.91 -39.49
N ALA A 640 46.28 -9.95 -39.25
CA ALA A 640 46.55 -11.29 -39.77
C ALA A 640 45.24 -12.04 -40.10
N LYS A 641 45.08 -12.40 -41.38
CA LYS A 641 44.03 -13.25 -41.93
C LYS A 641 44.33 -14.72 -41.60
N SER A 642 43.30 -15.48 -41.29
CA SER A 642 43.26 -16.92 -41.58
C SER A 642 41.83 -17.30 -41.94
N SER A 643 41.67 -17.69 -43.20
CA SER A 643 40.47 -18.28 -43.78
C SER A 643 40.57 -19.79 -43.64
N MET A 644 39.53 -20.47 -43.18
CA MET A 644 39.18 -21.78 -43.72
C MET A 644 37.67 -21.99 -43.70
N MET A 645 37.13 -22.08 -44.92
CA MET A 645 35.85 -22.69 -45.24
C MET A 645 35.85 -24.17 -44.82
N GLY A 646 34.70 -24.66 -44.35
CA GLY A 646 34.43 -26.07 -44.16
C GLY A 646 32.95 -26.29 -43.89
N ALA A 647 32.17 -26.44 -44.97
CA ALA A 647 30.80 -26.91 -44.92
C ALA A 647 30.77 -28.42 -44.62
N ALA A 648 29.82 -28.89 -43.78
CA ALA A 648 28.99 -30.07 -44.04
C ALA A 648 28.18 -30.53 -42.80
N ALA A 649 26.91 -30.81 -43.08
CA ALA A 649 26.12 -31.96 -42.61
C ALA A 649 25.58 -32.05 -41.16
N HIS A 650 24.25 -31.93 -41.09
CA HIS A 650 23.34 -32.70 -40.22
C HIS A 650 23.76 -34.17 -40.04
N PRO A 651 23.41 -34.79 -38.89
CA PRO A 651 22.23 -35.67 -38.91
C PRO A 651 21.36 -35.66 -37.64
N ASN A 652 20.08 -36.00 -37.88
CA ASN A 652 19.10 -36.53 -36.94
C ASN A 652 19.63 -37.73 -36.12
N ARG A 653 19.14 -37.84 -34.88
CA ARG A 653 18.66 -39.09 -34.23
C ARG A 653 17.97 -38.66 -32.92
N GLN A 654 16.64 -38.76 -32.91
CA GLN A 654 15.79 -39.87 -32.41
C GLN A 654 15.42 -39.66 -30.95
#